data_AF-A0A9P8CMM3-F1
#
_entry.id   AF-A0A9P8CMM3-F1
#
_cell.length_a   1.000
_cell.length_b   1.000
_cell.length_c   1.000
_cell.angle_alpha   90.00
_cell.angle_beta   90.00
_cell.angle_gamma   90.00
#
_symmetry.space_group_name_H-M   'P 1'
#
loop_
_entity.id
_entity.type
_entity.pdbx_description
1 polymer ?
#
loop_
_entity_poly.entity_id
_entity_poly.type
_entity_poly.pdbx_seq_one_letter_code
_entity_poly.pdbx_strand_id
1 'polypeptide(L)'
;MSESAYTIVLHGNDATGKSTLAPALRTAGEVVYARGDEDPALEDTLVVRSFDKFTLQLAEDDRASLPTSYTDKDGIHRRIVRIILDAELPVLQARLANRPSTDKWESEKALFYFRARFLELAAFHGLPVVDTGKKSVDETVSDIIALARNPKALALFSRLALRTMTPEDVVSLANRRASIPGIDYAQRVEEIIAIECGETSIFTPEDVRTQCLQDPGLVYALVNHYDNAHDTDAPLRLRLVIEGESKQIYKVETPLTRHFDDYILVFLKPTIYSHSKQATAEIDGLSAIRATGSRLFLEMLHRAGISHTYTGLNAHGLIWARSTEITQIETVYKELCAGTDKHSFFGMVNDPSVTLPTGQYKRGPYVRFDWRNPNHTYKGVNPATHPFYHLMEASVGKDVFYDRFLTARATPLGDKCVPEELVHGVQAVEASVDWTIRIFFTIQHYLHQIGLEVQDGCVMLDPTGRTMWSEINQDCMRIKWREVTKANGQDTFDKDVWRAGGSSVQEAILNKWTRLNSLLRAPLADHPFHKHEMVAPCEPYGLHAREVLADKTLTLTPRYTALYERLAAHDRSRVRSAATNEAASERLLALMGEHIWQLTAAVSPHKAHEEAKTMVRLASTYARRVGLAPARVSTLTDEDADGVLARPATPPGSKAIGVTANKYADKTDVFALAELGVKLIRPEGRCLRVSYEIVDAVQFARAFGEGVCVHFVPTRPKDMPGLLAQGMLDGAVTYSSVMDNFATVARLVASTPDTDISLALICRRGQQIDPRAWTADRPARIVAEHVRMVRTYLERLGVPPDTYEIQRVLGSSESYLVNDPRETYLLCDAIISTGETIKANDLEVWQVVKSKGDLVVGLYQRL
;
A
#
# COMPACT_ATOMS: atom_id res chain seq x y z
N MET A 1 -38.65 35.04 -10.96
CA MET A 1 -37.60 35.87 -10.33
C MET A 1 -36.45 35.93 -11.33
N SER A 2 -35.93 37.11 -11.66
CA SER A 2 -34.69 37.21 -12.45
C SER A 2 -33.59 36.44 -11.73
N GLU A 3 -32.87 35.55 -12.42
CA GLU A 3 -31.65 34.98 -11.85
C GLU A 3 -30.72 36.13 -11.44
N SER A 4 -30.18 36.08 -10.23
CA SER A 4 -29.21 37.08 -9.79
C SER A 4 -28.00 37.02 -10.70
N ALA A 5 -27.65 38.13 -11.33
CA ALA A 5 -26.44 38.22 -12.13
C ALA A 5 -25.22 37.80 -11.30
N TYR A 6 -24.27 37.10 -11.92
CA TYR A 6 -23.06 36.64 -11.25
C TYR A 6 -21.81 36.87 -12.10
N THR A 7 -20.66 36.78 -11.45
CA THR A 7 -19.32 36.85 -12.04
C THR A 7 -18.51 35.67 -11.53
N ILE A 8 -17.85 34.95 -12.43
CA ILE A 8 -16.95 33.84 -12.09
C ILE A 8 -15.53 34.38 -11.92
N VAL A 9 -14.87 34.03 -10.82
CA VAL A 9 -13.45 34.32 -10.59
C VAL A 9 -12.69 33.01 -10.47
N LEU A 10 -11.78 32.76 -11.41
CA LEU A 10 -10.97 31.55 -11.44
C LEU A 10 -9.63 31.75 -10.73
N HIS A 11 -9.34 30.85 -9.81
CA HIS A 11 -8.10 30.80 -9.05
C HIS A 11 -7.42 29.45 -9.24
N GLY A 12 -6.15 29.34 -8.84
CA GLY A 12 -5.39 28.09 -8.91
C GLY A 12 -4.01 28.29 -9.53
N ASN A 13 -3.26 27.20 -9.65
CA ASN A 13 -1.90 27.23 -10.17
C ASN A 13 -1.84 27.64 -11.66
N ASP A 14 -0.70 28.08 -12.18
CA ASP A 14 -0.60 28.59 -13.56
C ASP A 14 -0.79 27.51 -14.64
N ALA A 15 -0.56 26.25 -14.28
CA ALA A 15 -0.74 25.09 -15.14
C ALA A 15 -2.14 24.43 -15.05
N THR A 16 -3.10 25.02 -14.32
CA THR A 16 -4.46 24.45 -14.21
C THR A 16 -5.35 24.76 -15.41
N GLY A 17 -4.86 25.50 -16.41
CA GLY A 17 -5.59 25.80 -17.63
C GLY A 17 -6.44 27.08 -17.58
N LYS A 18 -6.20 27.97 -16.59
CA LYS A 18 -6.89 29.27 -16.46
C LYS A 18 -6.97 30.05 -17.78
N SER A 19 -5.85 30.16 -18.50
CA SER A 19 -5.73 30.89 -19.78
C SER A 19 -6.56 30.27 -20.91
N THR A 20 -6.92 28.99 -20.81
CA THR A 20 -7.77 28.30 -21.77
C THR A 20 -9.23 28.38 -21.37
N LEU A 21 -9.52 28.20 -20.07
CA LEU A 21 -10.87 28.14 -19.54
C LEU A 21 -11.56 29.51 -19.48
N ALA A 22 -10.85 30.58 -19.13
CA ALA A 22 -11.45 31.92 -19.05
C ALA A 22 -12.00 32.41 -20.40
N PRO A 23 -11.27 32.33 -21.53
CA PRO A 23 -11.84 32.62 -22.85
C PRO A 23 -13.02 31.71 -23.21
N ALA A 24 -12.92 30.40 -22.96
CA ALA A 24 -13.99 29.45 -23.28
C ALA A 24 -15.29 29.77 -22.52
N LEU A 25 -15.20 30.14 -21.24
CA LEU A 25 -16.36 30.57 -20.45
C LEU A 25 -16.96 31.88 -20.98
N ARG A 26 -16.13 32.85 -21.41
CA ARG A 26 -16.62 34.09 -22.04
C ARG A 26 -17.33 33.80 -23.36
N THR A 27 -16.80 32.88 -24.17
CA THR A 27 -17.47 32.41 -25.39
C THR A 27 -18.81 31.74 -25.08
N ALA A 28 -18.93 31.08 -23.93
CA ALA A 28 -20.20 30.54 -23.42
C ALA A 28 -21.14 31.62 -22.81
N GLY A 29 -20.78 32.90 -22.86
CA GLY A 29 -21.60 34.03 -22.41
C GLY A 29 -21.42 34.42 -20.94
N GLU A 30 -20.44 33.85 -20.23
CA GLU A 30 -20.21 34.11 -18.80
C GLU A 30 -19.30 35.31 -18.56
N VAL A 31 -19.55 36.07 -17.48
CA VAL A 31 -18.65 37.15 -17.03
C VAL A 31 -17.56 36.54 -16.15
N VAL A 32 -16.34 36.43 -16.69
CA VAL A 32 -15.23 35.72 -16.04
C VAL A 32 -13.98 36.57 -15.89
N TYR A 33 -13.40 36.55 -14.69
CA TYR A 33 -12.09 37.09 -14.38
C TYR A 33 -11.15 35.99 -13.92
N ALA A 34 -9.90 36.09 -14.35
CA ALA A 34 -8.80 35.24 -13.92
C ALA A 34 -7.54 36.09 -13.87
N ARG A 35 -6.50 35.59 -13.19
CA ARG A 35 -5.24 36.32 -13.09
C ARG A 35 -4.69 36.69 -14.49
N GLY A 36 -4.39 37.96 -14.71
CA GLY A 36 -3.87 38.51 -15.97
C GLY A 36 -4.92 39.13 -16.90
N ASP A 37 -6.21 38.87 -16.69
CA ASP A 37 -7.33 39.41 -17.47
C ASP A 37 -8.05 40.57 -16.75
N GLU A 38 -7.49 41.11 -15.67
CA GLU A 38 -8.24 41.98 -14.76
C GLU A 38 -8.21 43.46 -15.18
N ASP A 39 -9.33 44.13 -14.97
CA ASP A 39 -9.38 45.58 -14.86
C ASP A 39 -8.75 46.01 -13.52
N PRO A 40 -7.66 46.79 -13.51
CA PRO A 40 -7.05 47.28 -12.28
C PRO A 40 -8.03 48.00 -11.35
N ALA A 41 -9.09 48.62 -11.88
CA ALA A 41 -10.10 49.30 -11.08
C ALA A 41 -11.00 48.34 -10.29
N LEU A 42 -11.04 47.05 -10.66
CA LEU A 42 -11.83 46.03 -9.99
C LEU A 42 -11.02 45.18 -9.01
N GLU A 43 -9.69 45.38 -8.89
CA GLU A 43 -8.86 44.52 -8.04
C GLU A 43 -9.23 44.61 -6.55
N ASP A 44 -9.47 45.81 -6.03
CA ASP A 44 -9.88 46.00 -4.63
C ASP A 44 -11.29 45.43 -4.36
N THR A 45 -12.10 45.25 -5.41
CA THR A 45 -13.48 44.79 -5.34
C THR A 45 -13.60 43.27 -5.53
N LEU A 46 -12.90 42.74 -6.54
CA LEU A 46 -12.93 41.33 -6.92
C LEU A 46 -11.81 40.51 -6.27
N VAL A 47 -10.76 41.13 -5.73
CA VAL A 47 -9.65 40.47 -5.02
C VAL A 47 -9.12 39.31 -5.86
N VAL A 48 -8.72 39.58 -7.11
CA VAL A 48 -8.25 38.52 -8.03
C VAL A 48 -6.77 38.25 -7.77
N ARG A 49 -5.92 39.26 -7.88
CA ARG A 49 -4.46 39.14 -7.65
C ARG A 49 -4.11 39.05 -6.17
N SER A 50 -4.84 39.79 -5.35
CA SER A 50 -4.66 39.81 -3.90
C SER A 50 -5.05 38.49 -3.24
N PHE A 51 -5.88 37.67 -3.88
CA PHE A 51 -6.14 36.30 -3.41
C PHE A 51 -4.87 35.43 -3.42
N ASP A 52 -4.04 35.54 -4.46
CA ASP A 52 -2.76 34.81 -4.54
C ASP A 52 -1.82 35.20 -3.38
N LYS A 53 -1.93 36.42 -2.84
CA LYS A 53 -1.13 36.84 -1.67
C LYS A 53 -1.41 35.97 -0.43
N PHE A 54 -2.62 35.42 -0.29
CA PHE A 54 -2.92 34.49 0.80
C PHE A 54 -2.15 33.16 0.66
N THR A 55 -1.76 32.77 -0.55
CA THR A 55 -0.92 31.57 -0.75
C THR A 55 0.54 31.81 -0.35
N LEU A 56 0.96 33.07 -0.24
CA LEU A 56 2.32 33.48 0.14
C LEU A 56 2.50 33.64 1.66
N GLN A 57 1.39 33.61 2.40
CA GLN A 57 1.34 33.78 3.85
C GLN A 57 1.17 32.42 4.54
N LEU A 58 1.63 32.33 5.78
CA LEU A 58 1.31 31.21 6.65
C LEU A 58 -0.21 31.13 6.84
N ALA A 59 -0.76 29.92 6.93
CA ALA A 59 -2.19 29.75 7.15
C ALA A 59 -2.59 30.22 8.55
N GLU A 60 -3.45 31.25 8.60
CA GLU A 60 -3.93 31.87 9.83
C GLU A 60 -5.44 32.04 9.81
N ASP A 61 -6.09 32.08 10.97
CA ASP A 61 -7.55 32.14 11.04
C ASP A 61 -8.10 33.57 10.97
N ASP A 62 -7.23 34.56 11.15
CA ASP A 62 -7.54 35.99 11.10
C ASP A 62 -7.59 36.57 9.67
N ARG A 63 -7.45 35.72 8.64
CA ARG A 63 -7.57 36.12 7.24
C ARG A 63 -8.91 36.79 6.96
N ALA A 64 -8.84 37.89 6.20
CA ALA A 64 -10.01 38.70 5.85
C ALA A 64 -11.07 37.90 5.08
N SER A 65 -12.34 38.29 5.27
CA SER A 65 -13.44 37.78 4.43
C SER A 65 -13.24 38.21 2.97
N LEU A 66 -13.59 37.32 2.05
CA LEU A 66 -13.64 37.67 0.63
C LEU A 66 -14.94 38.41 0.32
N PRO A 67 -14.92 39.42 -0.58
CA PRO A 67 -16.14 40.02 -1.11
C PRO A 67 -17.01 38.96 -1.77
N THR A 68 -18.32 39.02 -1.51
CA THR A 68 -19.34 38.08 -2.01
C THR A 68 -20.17 38.66 -3.15
N SER A 69 -20.17 39.98 -3.33
CA SER A 69 -20.84 40.68 -4.41
C SER A 69 -20.22 42.05 -4.67
N TYR A 70 -20.56 42.64 -5.81
CA TYR A 70 -20.16 44.00 -6.19
C TYR A 70 -21.16 44.61 -7.19
N THR A 71 -21.06 45.90 -7.44
CA THR A 71 -21.78 46.57 -8.53
C THR A 71 -20.80 46.85 -9.65
N ASP A 72 -21.08 46.30 -10.83
CA ASP A 72 -20.23 46.42 -12.01
C ASP A 72 -20.45 47.80 -12.69
N LYS A 73 -19.61 48.15 -13.67
CA LYS A 73 -19.64 49.45 -14.36
C LYS A 73 -20.94 49.74 -15.11
N ASP A 74 -21.68 48.68 -15.45
CA ASP A 74 -23.01 48.75 -16.04
C ASP A 74 -24.12 49.03 -15.01
N GLY A 75 -23.77 49.18 -13.73
CA GLY A 75 -24.70 49.38 -12.63
C GLY A 75 -25.38 48.08 -12.15
N ILE A 76 -25.04 46.93 -12.73
CA ILE A 76 -25.62 45.64 -12.36
C ILE A 76 -24.93 45.12 -11.11
N HIS A 77 -25.74 44.79 -10.09
CA HIS A 77 -25.26 44.10 -8.90
C HIS A 77 -25.00 42.63 -9.21
N ARG A 78 -23.77 42.17 -9.02
CA ARG A 78 -23.31 40.82 -9.35
C ARG A 78 -22.82 40.09 -8.10
N ARG A 79 -23.26 38.84 -7.93
CA ARG A 79 -22.66 37.88 -7.00
C ARG A 79 -21.30 37.42 -7.52
N ILE A 80 -20.31 37.30 -6.64
CA ILE A 80 -19.00 36.74 -6.98
C ILE A 80 -19.02 35.23 -6.69
N VAL A 81 -18.74 34.42 -7.72
CA VAL A 81 -18.54 32.97 -7.60
C VAL A 81 -17.06 32.67 -7.81
N ARG A 82 -16.38 32.23 -6.76
CA ARG A 82 -14.95 31.90 -6.82
C ARG A 82 -14.78 30.40 -6.98
N ILE A 83 -13.94 29.99 -7.92
CA ILE A 83 -13.67 28.58 -8.18
C ILE A 83 -12.16 28.36 -8.16
N ILE A 84 -11.71 27.41 -7.35
CA ILE A 84 -10.33 26.94 -7.36
C ILE A 84 -10.21 25.85 -8.42
N LEU A 85 -9.30 26.03 -9.37
CA LEU A 85 -8.95 24.99 -10.32
C LEU A 85 -7.82 24.14 -9.75
N ASP A 86 -7.95 22.83 -9.85
CA ASP A 86 -6.93 21.87 -9.44
C ASP A 86 -6.56 20.91 -10.58
N ALA A 87 -5.37 20.32 -10.49
CA ALA A 87 -4.99 19.12 -11.22
C ALA A 87 -3.82 18.44 -10.50
N GLU A 88 -3.68 17.14 -10.72
CA GLU A 88 -2.55 16.39 -10.16
C GLU A 88 -1.20 16.89 -10.72
N LEU A 89 -0.16 16.84 -9.89
CA LEU A 89 1.16 17.40 -10.21
C LEU A 89 1.75 16.92 -11.55
N PRO A 90 1.67 15.62 -11.92
CA PRO A 90 2.15 15.18 -13.23
C PRO A 90 1.43 15.85 -14.41
N VAL A 91 0.14 16.16 -14.25
CA VAL A 91 -0.65 16.85 -15.29
C VAL A 91 -0.20 18.31 -15.41
N LEU A 92 0.04 18.98 -14.28
CA LEU A 92 0.57 20.35 -14.26
C LEU A 92 1.93 20.41 -14.97
N GLN A 93 2.85 19.50 -14.63
CA GLN A 93 4.17 19.42 -15.27
C GLN A 93 4.07 19.14 -16.77
N ALA A 94 3.19 18.22 -17.20
CA ALA A 94 3.00 17.89 -18.60
C ALA A 94 2.47 19.09 -19.43
N ARG A 95 1.59 19.90 -18.84
CA ARG A 95 1.09 21.13 -19.50
C ARG A 95 2.19 22.18 -19.65
N LEU A 96 3.06 22.30 -18.66
CA LEU A 96 4.18 23.25 -18.67
C LEU A 96 5.29 22.85 -19.64
N ALA A 97 5.52 21.56 -19.84
CA ALA A 97 6.51 21.07 -20.80
C ALA A 97 6.25 21.53 -22.24
N ASN A 98 5.01 21.90 -22.56
CA ASN A 98 4.61 22.43 -23.87
C ASN A 98 4.68 23.97 -23.96
N ARG A 99 5.09 24.68 -22.89
CA ARG A 99 5.20 26.14 -22.89
C ARG A 99 6.58 26.59 -23.41
N PRO A 100 6.65 27.71 -24.15
CA PRO A 100 7.90 28.22 -24.71
C PRO A 100 8.89 28.74 -23.66
N SER A 101 8.42 29.10 -22.46
CA SER A 101 9.26 29.50 -21.33
C SER A 101 8.63 29.04 -20.04
N THR A 102 9.46 28.66 -19.07
CA THR A 102 9.02 28.38 -17.70
C THR A 102 9.59 29.40 -16.73
N ASP A 103 8.79 29.86 -15.77
CA ASP A 103 9.28 30.71 -14.68
C ASP A 103 9.58 29.91 -13.39
N LYS A 104 10.05 30.61 -12.35
CA LYS A 104 10.41 29.96 -11.07
C LYS A 104 9.21 29.42 -10.27
N TRP A 105 7.99 29.91 -10.55
CA TRP A 105 6.73 29.47 -9.93
C TRP A 105 6.19 28.19 -10.56
N GLU A 106 6.78 27.78 -11.68
CA GLU A 106 6.43 26.58 -12.46
C GLU A 106 7.36 25.38 -12.20
N SER A 107 8.29 25.49 -11.24
CA SER A 107 9.08 24.34 -10.76
C SER A 107 8.19 23.29 -10.08
N GLU A 108 8.61 22.02 -10.07
CA GLU A 108 7.85 20.95 -9.39
C GLU A 108 7.58 21.31 -7.92
N LYS A 109 8.59 21.88 -7.25
CA LYS A 109 8.51 22.33 -5.86
C LYS A 109 7.45 23.43 -5.68
N ALA A 110 7.46 24.45 -6.54
CA ALA A 110 6.46 25.53 -6.49
C ALA A 110 5.05 25.02 -6.81
N LEU A 111 4.91 24.18 -7.83
CA LEU A 111 3.63 23.61 -8.24
C LEU A 111 2.96 22.83 -7.12
N PHE A 112 3.74 21.98 -6.45
CA PHE A 112 3.27 21.22 -5.30
C PHE A 112 2.80 22.15 -4.18
N TYR A 113 3.66 23.10 -3.76
CA TYR A 113 3.36 23.98 -2.64
C TYR A 113 2.10 24.82 -2.90
N PHE A 114 2.04 25.54 -4.02
CA PHE A 114 0.91 26.41 -4.31
C PHE A 114 -0.38 25.65 -4.55
N ARG A 115 -0.33 24.44 -5.11
CA ARG A 115 -1.50 23.56 -5.16
C ARG A 115 -2.05 23.31 -3.75
N ALA A 116 -1.20 22.90 -2.81
CA ALA A 116 -1.62 22.67 -1.43
C ALA A 116 -2.20 23.94 -0.77
N ARG A 117 -1.58 25.12 -1.00
CA ARG A 117 -2.09 26.40 -0.50
C ARG A 117 -3.45 26.77 -1.10
N PHE A 118 -3.70 26.54 -2.38
CA PHE A 118 -5.00 26.81 -3.00
C PHE A 118 -6.09 25.89 -2.48
N LEU A 119 -5.80 24.60 -2.28
CA LEU A 119 -6.74 23.65 -1.67
C LEU A 119 -7.05 24.00 -0.21
N GLU A 120 -6.06 24.52 0.53
CA GLU A 120 -6.26 25.04 1.87
C GLU A 120 -7.18 26.25 1.89
N LEU A 121 -6.96 27.22 1.00
CA LEU A 121 -7.85 28.38 0.88
C LEU A 121 -9.27 27.99 0.43
N ALA A 122 -9.39 26.96 -0.42
CA ALA A 122 -10.70 26.41 -0.81
C ALA A 122 -11.47 25.91 0.41
N ALA A 123 -10.83 25.07 1.24
CA ALA A 123 -11.43 24.56 2.46
C ALA A 123 -11.71 25.68 3.49
N PHE A 124 -10.78 26.63 3.63
CA PHE A 124 -10.90 27.73 4.59
C PHE A 124 -12.06 28.66 4.27
N HIS A 125 -12.17 29.12 3.02
CA HIS A 125 -13.22 30.06 2.61
C HIS A 125 -14.51 29.38 2.13
N GLY A 126 -14.56 28.04 2.08
CA GLY A 126 -15.70 27.32 1.53
C GLY A 126 -15.88 27.63 0.04
N LEU A 127 -14.83 27.39 -0.76
CA LEU A 127 -14.85 27.59 -2.20
C LEU A 127 -14.86 26.25 -2.92
N PRO A 128 -15.63 26.11 -4.01
CA PRO A 128 -15.59 24.91 -4.82
C PRO A 128 -14.24 24.70 -5.51
N VAL A 129 -13.83 23.44 -5.60
CA VAL A 129 -12.67 23.00 -6.39
C VAL A 129 -13.14 22.24 -7.63
N VAL A 130 -12.58 22.55 -8.80
CA VAL A 130 -12.84 21.84 -10.06
C VAL A 130 -11.55 21.18 -10.55
N ASP A 131 -11.58 19.86 -10.69
CA ASP A 131 -10.48 19.07 -11.27
C ASP A 131 -10.43 19.24 -12.79
N THR A 132 -9.37 19.88 -13.26
CA THR A 132 -9.11 20.13 -14.68
C THR A 132 -8.26 19.02 -15.32
N GLY A 133 -7.72 18.08 -14.54
CA GLY A 133 -6.73 17.10 -15.00
C GLY A 133 -7.32 15.86 -15.66
N LYS A 134 -8.61 15.57 -15.42
CA LYS A 134 -9.29 14.36 -15.90
C LYS A 134 -10.40 14.63 -16.92
N LYS A 135 -10.62 15.90 -17.27
CA LYS A 135 -11.75 16.35 -18.09
C LYS A 135 -11.27 17.16 -19.29
N SER A 136 -12.05 17.14 -20.35
CA SER A 136 -11.88 18.07 -21.47
C SER A 136 -12.19 19.51 -21.04
N VAL A 137 -11.79 20.47 -21.89
CA VAL A 137 -12.10 21.89 -21.66
C VAL A 137 -13.61 22.10 -21.60
N ASP A 138 -14.37 21.52 -22.52
CA ASP A 138 -15.82 21.70 -22.61
C ASP A 138 -16.55 21.11 -21.38
N GLU A 139 -16.16 19.92 -20.93
CA GLU A 139 -16.69 19.33 -19.70
C GLU A 139 -16.36 20.20 -18.47
N THR A 140 -15.12 20.70 -18.38
CA THR A 140 -14.70 21.57 -17.27
C THR A 140 -15.48 22.89 -17.27
N VAL A 141 -15.70 23.49 -18.44
CA VAL A 141 -16.53 24.70 -18.62
C VAL A 141 -17.96 24.43 -18.18
N SER A 142 -18.55 23.30 -18.60
CA SER A 142 -19.90 22.89 -18.22
C SER A 142 -20.05 22.77 -16.71
N ASP A 143 -19.09 22.11 -16.04
CA ASP A 143 -19.10 21.95 -14.58
C ASP A 143 -19.00 23.29 -13.85
N ILE A 144 -18.13 24.19 -14.31
CA ILE A 144 -17.96 25.53 -13.75
C ILE A 144 -19.28 26.32 -13.84
N ILE A 145 -19.93 26.29 -15.01
CA ILE A 145 -21.20 27.00 -15.23
C ILE A 145 -22.31 26.39 -14.36
N ALA A 146 -22.44 25.06 -14.35
CA ALA A 146 -23.45 24.36 -13.56
C ALA A 146 -23.33 24.69 -12.07
N LEU A 147 -22.11 24.77 -11.56
CA LEU A 147 -21.84 25.14 -10.18
C LEU A 147 -22.12 26.62 -9.91
N ALA A 148 -21.70 27.52 -10.80
CA ALA A 148 -21.94 28.96 -10.66
C ALA A 148 -23.44 29.28 -10.64
N ARG A 149 -24.24 28.59 -11.45
CA ARG A 149 -25.70 28.74 -11.52
C ARG A 149 -26.45 28.07 -10.36
N ASN A 150 -25.78 27.31 -9.50
CA ASN A 150 -26.42 26.60 -8.38
C ASN A 150 -26.17 27.32 -7.03
N PRO A 151 -27.00 28.32 -6.65
CA PRO A 151 -26.83 29.05 -5.39
C PRO A 151 -27.01 28.17 -4.16
N LYS A 152 -27.81 27.10 -4.25
CA LYS A 152 -28.01 26.16 -3.14
C LYS A 152 -26.72 25.39 -2.85
N ALA A 153 -26.06 24.87 -3.88
CA ALA A 153 -24.77 24.20 -3.73
C ALA A 153 -23.72 25.17 -3.17
N LEU A 154 -23.62 26.39 -3.71
CA LEU A 154 -22.67 27.39 -3.22
C LEU A 154 -22.91 27.79 -1.75
N ALA A 155 -24.16 27.84 -1.30
CA ALA A 155 -24.48 28.05 0.11
C ALA A 155 -23.99 26.90 1.02
N LEU A 156 -23.95 25.65 0.52
CA LEU A 156 -23.37 24.53 1.26
C LEU A 156 -21.87 24.72 1.47
N PHE A 157 -21.14 25.12 0.43
CA PHE A 157 -19.72 25.39 0.53
C PHE A 157 -19.44 26.46 1.59
N SER A 158 -20.18 27.57 1.58
CA SER A 158 -20.06 28.61 2.60
C SER A 158 -20.39 28.11 4.00
N ARG A 159 -21.39 27.24 4.15
CA ARG A 159 -21.77 26.66 5.45
C ARG A 159 -20.71 25.70 6.01
N LEU A 160 -19.94 25.06 5.13
CA LEU A 160 -18.84 24.14 5.48
C LEU A 160 -17.47 24.84 5.49
N ALA A 161 -17.42 26.17 5.34
CA ALA A 161 -16.18 26.93 5.34
C ALA A 161 -15.50 26.83 6.71
N LEU A 162 -14.26 26.33 6.76
CA LEU A 162 -13.53 26.17 8.03
C LEU A 162 -13.32 27.51 8.77
N ARG A 163 -13.34 28.64 8.06
CA ARG A 163 -13.25 29.98 8.65
C ARG A 163 -14.38 30.27 9.63
N THR A 164 -15.58 29.75 9.38
CA THR A 164 -16.77 30.05 10.19
C THR A 164 -17.31 28.85 10.94
N MET A 165 -16.92 27.64 10.55
CA MET A 165 -17.42 26.41 11.15
C MET A 165 -16.86 26.21 12.56
N THR A 166 -17.75 25.94 13.53
CA THR A 166 -17.39 25.64 14.92
C THR A 166 -17.74 24.19 15.31
N PRO A 167 -17.29 23.70 16.47
CA PRO A 167 -17.71 22.39 16.99
C PRO A 167 -19.23 22.28 17.16
N GLU A 168 -19.91 23.37 17.55
CA GLU A 168 -21.37 23.41 17.70
C GLU A 168 -22.08 23.22 16.35
N ASP A 169 -21.53 23.80 15.27
CA ASP A 169 -22.04 23.55 13.91
C ASP A 169 -21.93 22.09 13.53
N VAL A 170 -20.82 21.42 13.89
CA VAL A 170 -20.63 19.98 13.62
C VAL A 170 -21.68 19.17 14.38
N VAL A 171 -21.89 19.46 15.66
CA VAL A 171 -22.90 18.78 16.49
C VAL A 171 -24.31 19.02 15.93
N SER A 172 -24.61 20.25 15.52
CA SER A 172 -25.90 20.62 14.92
C SER A 172 -26.15 19.92 13.59
N LEU A 173 -25.14 19.84 12.72
CA LEU A 173 -25.23 19.18 11.41
C LEU A 173 -25.26 17.65 11.51
N ALA A 174 -24.62 17.07 12.53
CA ALA A 174 -24.69 15.65 12.81
C ALA A 174 -26.01 15.25 13.47
N ASN A 175 -26.57 16.17 14.28
CA ASN A 175 -27.87 16.10 14.93
C ASN A 175 -28.21 14.76 15.60
N ARG A 176 -27.20 14.05 16.14
CA ARG A 176 -27.37 12.67 16.64
C ARG A 176 -28.43 12.55 17.74
N ARG A 177 -28.64 13.60 18.53
CA ARG A 177 -29.55 13.61 19.69
C ARG A 177 -30.98 14.10 19.38
N ALA A 178 -31.30 14.45 18.13
CA ALA A 178 -32.66 14.87 17.79
C ALA A 178 -33.64 13.70 17.69
N SER A 179 -34.89 13.94 18.06
CA SER A 179 -35.97 13.00 17.78
C SER A 179 -36.37 13.09 16.30
N ILE A 180 -36.48 11.93 15.66
CA ILE A 180 -36.98 11.78 14.29
C ILE A 180 -38.44 11.33 14.35
N PRO A 181 -39.37 12.05 13.70
CA PRO A 181 -40.79 11.69 13.69
C PRO A 181 -41.01 10.25 13.17
N GLY A 182 -41.92 9.52 13.83
CA GLY A 182 -42.29 8.17 13.44
C GLY A 182 -41.44 7.04 14.04
N ILE A 183 -40.40 7.35 14.82
CA ILE A 183 -39.60 6.35 15.54
C ILE A 183 -40.10 6.22 16.98
N ASP A 184 -40.49 5.00 17.40
CA ASP A 184 -40.69 4.67 18.81
C ASP A 184 -39.32 4.38 19.46
N TYR A 185 -38.68 5.44 19.95
CA TYR A 185 -37.35 5.37 20.54
C TYR A 185 -37.27 4.48 21.77
N ALA A 186 -38.34 4.43 22.58
CA ALA A 186 -38.36 3.64 23.82
C ALA A 186 -38.42 2.14 23.49
N GLN A 187 -39.27 1.74 22.55
CA GLN A 187 -39.29 0.37 22.07
C GLN A 187 -37.97 0.02 21.36
N ARG A 188 -37.51 0.89 20.45
CA ARG A 188 -36.36 0.59 19.60
C ARG A 188 -35.06 0.46 20.38
N VAL A 189 -34.83 1.26 21.42
CA VAL A 189 -33.62 1.14 22.25
C VAL A 189 -33.58 -0.19 23.00
N GLU A 190 -34.73 -0.71 23.45
CA GLU A 190 -34.79 -2.02 24.12
C GLU A 190 -34.48 -3.18 23.17
N GLU A 191 -34.92 -3.08 21.91
CA GLU A 191 -34.56 -4.04 20.85
C GLU A 191 -33.04 -4.03 20.60
N ILE A 192 -32.43 -2.84 20.49
CA ILE A 192 -30.99 -2.72 20.27
C ILE A 192 -30.22 -3.25 21.49
N ILE A 193 -30.66 -2.94 22.71
CA ILE A 193 -30.05 -3.49 23.94
C ILE A 193 -30.10 -5.02 23.94
N ALA A 194 -31.22 -5.63 23.54
CA ALA A 194 -31.36 -7.08 23.47
C ALA A 194 -30.41 -7.73 22.45
N ILE A 195 -30.09 -7.02 21.36
CA ILE A 195 -29.16 -7.48 20.32
C ILE A 195 -27.69 -7.28 20.76
N GLU A 196 -27.35 -6.08 21.22
CA GLU A 196 -25.96 -5.66 21.40
C GLU A 196 -25.38 -6.01 22.77
N CYS A 197 -26.19 -6.11 23.83
CA CYS A 197 -25.71 -6.46 25.18
C CYS A 197 -25.60 -7.98 25.41
N GLY A 198 -25.04 -8.71 24.43
CA GLY A 198 -24.79 -10.15 24.51
C GLY A 198 -23.54 -10.52 25.33
N GLU A 199 -23.14 -11.80 25.30
CA GLU A 199 -22.02 -12.30 26.12
C GLU A 199 -20.67 -11.64 25.82
N THR A 200 -20.44 -11.16 24.60
CA THR A 200 -19.22 -10.48 24.17
C THR A 200 -19.28 -8.96 24.35
N SER A 201 -20.39 -8.42 24.86
CA SER A 201 -20.53 -6.98 25.10
C SER A 201 -19.81 -6.56 26.37
N ILE A 202 -19.14 -5.41 26.32
CA ILE A 202 -18.58 -4.75 27.51
C ILE A 202 -19.66 -4.12 28.39
N PHE A 203 -20.87 -3.93 27.86
CA PHE A 203 -22.01 -3.32 28.55
C PHE A 203 -23.07 -4.37 28.90
N THR A 204 -23.66 -4.23 30.08
CA THR A 204 -24.87 -4.98 30.43
C THR A 204 -26.12 -4.21 30.01
N PRO A 205 -27.28 -4.87 29.83
CA PRO A 205 -28.54 -4.17 29.60
C PRO A 205 -28.84 -3.10 30.67
N GLU A 206 -28.51 -3.40 31.92
CA GLU A 206 -28.74 -2.50 33.05
C GLU A 206 -27.84 -1.25 33.00
N ASP A 207 -26.58 -1.40 32.57
CA ASP A 207 -25.68 -0.26 32.39
C ASP A 207 -26.28 0.76 31.42
N VAL A 208 -26.81 0.29 30.28
CA VAL A 208 -27.38 1.14 29.23
C VAL A 208 -28.69 1.76 29.68
N ARG A 209 -29.61 0.97 30.26
CA ARG A 209 -30.91 1.48 30.76
C ARG A 209 -30.72 2.53 31.84
N THR A 210 -29.86 2.26 32.82
CA THR A 210 -29.55 3.22 33.88
C THR A 210 -29.02 4.52 33.29
N GLN A 211 -28.12 4.45 32.30
CA GLN A 211 -27.57 5.66 31.69
C GLN A 211 -28.61 6.41 30.85
N CYS A 212 -29.46 5.71 30.09
CA CYS A 212 -30.56 6.32 29.34
C CYS A 212 -31.58 7.04 30.23
N LEU A 213 -31.81 6.54 31.46
CA LEU A 213 -32.64 7.22 32.45
C LEU A 213 -31.98 8.51 32.97
N GLN A 214 -30.65 8.53 33.07
CA GLN A 214 -29.89 9.69 33.54
C GLN A 214 -29.68 10.76 32.44
N ASP A 215 -29.48 10.32 31.20
CA ASP A 215 -29.35 11.16 30.00
C ASP A 215 -30.39 10.74 28.96
N PRO A 216 -31.61 11.29 29.00
CA PRO A 216 -32.66 10.96 28.03
C PRO A 216 -32.27 11.22 26.57
N GLY A 217 -31.31 12.13 26.33
CA GLY A 217 -30.77 12.38 24.99
C GLY A 217 -29.94 11.23 24.43
N LEU A 218 -29.42 10.35 25.30
CA LEU A 218 -28.68 9.16 24.90
C LEU A 218 -29.56 8.17 24.13
N VAL A 219 -30.84 8.03 24.51
CA VAL A 219 -31.79 7.15 23.80
C VAL A 219 -31.86 7.52 22.32
N TYR A 220 -32.04 8.81 22.02
CA TYR A 220 -32.06 9.31 20.65
C TYR A 220 -30.74 9.04 19.94
N ALA A 221 -29.61 9.31 20.60
CA ALA A 221 -28.29 9.12 20.02
C ALA A 221 -27.99 7.64 19.69
N LEU A 222 -28.35 6.71 20.56
CA LEU A 222 -28.15 5.27 20.36
C LEU A 222 -28.96 4.78 19.16
N VAL A 223 -30.27 5.06 19.15
CA VAL A 223 -31.16 4.64 18.06
C VAL A 223 -30.76 5.28 16.74
N ASN A 224 -30.51 6.61 16.73
CA ASN A 224 -30.13 7.31 15.50
C ASN A 224 -28.79 6.86 14.95
N HIS A 225 -27.83 6.53 15.82
CA HIS A 225 -26.53 6.00 15.38
C HIS A 225 -26.68 4.58 14.81
N TYR A 226 -27.39 3.71 15.53
CA TYR A 226 -27.55 2.30 15.17
C TYR A 226 -28.34 2.11 13.87
N ASP A 227 -29.48 2.80 13.75
CA ASP A 227 -30.34 2.72 12.56
C ASP A 227 -29.91 3.69 11.44
N ASN A 228 -28.86 4.48 11.67
CA ASN A 228 -28.49 5.63 10.84
C ASN A 228 -29.69 6.57 10.56
N ALA A 229 -30.60 6.72 11.52
CA ALA A 229 -31.80 7.54 11.38
C ALA A 229 -31.44 9.04 11.32
N HIS A 230 -32.14 9.76 10.46
CA HIS A 230 -31.93 11.20 10.24
C HIS A 230 -33.11 11.83 9.52
N ASP A 231 -33.15 13.16 9.54
CA ASP A 231 -34.05 13.95 8.72
C ASP A 231 -33.67 13.81 7.23
N THR A 232 -34.51 13.13 6.45
CA THR A 232 -34.29 12.89 5.01
C THR A 232 -34.45 14.16 4.18
N ASP A 233 -35.09 15.19 4.72
CA ASP A 233 -35.30 16.46 4.04
C ASP A 233 -34.16 17.46 4.28
N ALA A 234 -33.18 17.10 5.13
CA ALA A 234 -32.03 17.95 5.41
C ALA A 234 -31.17 18.14 4.14
N PRO A 235 -30.93 19.38 3.68
CA PRO A 235 -30.13 19.63 2.47
C PRO A 235 -28.64 19.32 2.65
N LEU A 236 -28.19 19.16 3.89
CA LEU A 236 -26.83 18.86 4.29
C LEU A 236 -26.86 18.14 5.64
N ARG A 237 -26.12 17.03 5.73
CA ARG A 237 -25.89 16.28 6.97
C ARG A 237 -24.41 15.92 7.11
N LEU A 238 -23.93 15.87 8.34
CA LEU A 238 -22.65 15.26 8.68
C LEU A 238 -22.88 13.89 9.30
N ARG A 239 -22.67 12.82 8.54
CA ARG A 239 -22.79 11.46 9.06
C ARG A 239 -21.46 11.02 9.68
N LEU A 240 -21.48 10.67 10.97
CA LEU A 240 -20.32 10.08 11.62
C LEU A 240 -19.98 8.73 10.95
N VAL A 241 -18.75 8.61 10.45
CA VAL A 241 -18.21 7.39 9.82
C VAL A 241 -17.51 6.53 10.85
N ILE A 242 -16.65 7.16 11.65
CA ILE A 242 -15.89 6.50 12.70
C ILE A 242 -15.54 7.52 13.79
N GLU A 243 -15.54 7.05 15.03
CA GLU A 243 -15.06 7.79 16.17
C GLU A 243 -13.90 7.01 16.80
N GLY A 244 -12.89 7.73 17.26
CA GLY A 244 -11.79 7.18 18.03
C GLY A 244 -11.51 8.02 19.26
N GLU A 245 -10.45 7.69 19.97
CA GLU A 245 -10.12 8.35 21.25
C GLU A 245 -9.87 9.85 21.10
N SER A 246 -9.21 10.28 20.03
CA SER A 246 -8.79 11.67 19.79
C SER A 246 -9.54 12.41 18.68
N LYS A 247 -10.42 11.73 17.93
CA LYS A 247 -11.06 12.35 16.75
C LYS A 247 -12.38 11.68 16.36
N GLN A 248 -13.24 12.47 15.76
CA GLN A 248 -14.46 12.04 15.07
C GLN A 248 -14.30 12.34 13.57
N ILE A 249 -14.74 11.41 12.72
CA ILE A 249 -14.65 11.56 11.26
C ILE A 249 -16.07 11.53 10.68
N TYR A 250 -16.43 12.60 9.97
CA TYR A 250 -17.74 12.78 9.37
C TYR A 250 -17.66 12.76 7.84
N LYS A 251 -18.59 12.05 7.21
CA LYS A 251 -18.88 12.19 5.78
C LYS A 251 -19.89 13.32 5.60
N VAL A 252 -19.64 14.15 4.61
CA VAL A 252 -20.56 15.21 4.18
C VAL A 252 -21.56 14.58 3.21
N GLU A 253 -22.83 14.60 3.57
CA GLU A 253 -23.91 14.01 2.76
C GLU A 253 -24.87 15.11 2.30
N THR A 254 -25.05 15.23 1.00
CA THR A 254 -25.98 16.17 0.38
C THR A 254 -26.44 15.68 -0.98
N PRO A 255 -27.72 15.83 -1.35
CA PRO A 255 -28.20 15.53 -2.69
C PRO A 255 -27.86 16.64 -3.71
N LEU A 256 -27.35 17.79 -3.25
CA LEU A 256 -27.18 18.98 -4.10
C LEU A 256 -25.92 18.95 -4.97
N THR A 257 -24.91 18.15 -4.61
CA THR A 257 -23.65 18.04 -5.34
C THR A 257 -22.88 16.77 -4.94
N ARG A 258 -22.10 16.23 -5.87
CA ARG A 258 -21.16 15.12 -5.64
C ARG A 258 -19.74 15.57 -5.26
N HIS A 259 -19.52 16.89 -5.15
CA HIS A 259 -18.20 17.44 -4.87
C HIS A 259 -17.56 16.88 -3.59
N PHE A 260 -18.40 16.54 -2.59
CA PHE A 260 -17.94 16.10 -1.27
C PHE A 260 -17.77 14.58 -1.14
N ASP A 261 -18.00 13.80 -2.20
CA ASP A 261 -17.99 12.33 -2.13
C ASP A 261 -16.64 11.78 -1.64
N ASP A 262 -15.55 12.45 -2.01
CA ASP A 262 -14.16 12.09 -1.65
C ASP A 262 -13.62 12.93 -0.47
N TYR A 263 -14.48 13.65 0.25
CA TYR A 263 -14.07 14.50 1.38
C TYR A 263 -14.73 14.07 2.68
N ILE A 264 -13.98 14.25 3.75
CA ILE A 264 -14.39 14.03 5.13
C ILE A 264 -14.04 15.27 5.96
N LEU A 265 -14.87 15.51 6.97
CA LEU A 265 -14.58 16.46 8.02
C LEU A 265 -14.06 15.69 9.23
N VAL A 266 -12.85 16.00 9.69
CA VAL A 266 -12.30 15.44 10.93
C VAL A 266 -12.42 16.50 12.03
N PHE A 267 -12.95 16.09 13.18
CA PHE A 267 -13.02 16.90 14.38
C PHE A 267 -12.09 16.31 15.44
N LEU A 268 -11.10 17.08 15.88
CA LEU A 268 -10.20 16.70 16.97
C LEU A 268 -10.92 16.88 18.31
N LYS A 269 -11.02 15.78 19.07
CA LYS A 269 -11.55 15.79 20.43
C LYS A 269 -10.52 16.47 21.36
N PRO A 270 -10.96 17.18 22.41
CA PRO A 270 -10.07 17.77 23.42
C PRO A 270 -9.52 16.69 24.37
N THR A 271 -9.14 15.52 23.86
CA THR A 271 -8.79 14.35 24.67
C THR A 271 -7.32 14.00 24.54
N ILE A 272 -6.77 13.41 25.59
CA ILE A 272 -5.43 12.81 25.59
C ILE A 272 -5.48 11.45 26.27
N TYR A 273 -4.79 10.47 25.66
CA TYR A 273 -4.78 9.08 26.12
C TYR A 273 -3.35 8.52 26.21
N SER A 274 -3.01 7.81 27.27
CA SER A 274 -1.73 7.11 27.43
C SER A 274 -1.94 5.63 27.69
N HIS A 275 -1.54 4.79 26.72
CA HIS A 275 -1.58 3.35 26.88
C HIS A 275 -0.64 2.86 28.00
N SER A 276 0.60 3.35 28.06
CA SER A 276 1.56 2.90 29.09
C SER A 276 1.13 3.24 30.52
N LYS A 277 0.33 4.29 30.70
CA LYS A 277 -0.18 4.70 32.01
C LYS A 277 -1.61 4.24 32.27
N GLN A 278 -2.28 3.68 31.25
CA GLN A 278 -3.71 3.40 31.29
C GLN A 278 -4.47 4.61 31.85
N ALA A 279 -4.21 5.78 31.27
CA ALA A 279 -4.72 7.05 31.77
C ALA A 279 -5.23 7.89 30.60
N THR A 280 -6.33 8.58 30.84
CA THR A 280 -6.97 9.47 29.89
C THR A 280 -7.45 10.75 30.57
N ALA A 281 -7.68 11.80 29.79
CA ALA A 281 -8.40 12.99 30.25
C ALA A 281 -9.01 13.75 29.07
N GLU A 282 -9.96 14.63 29.40
CA GLU A 282 -10.36 15.75 28.57
C GLU A 282 -9.63 17.02 29.06
N ILE A 283 -9.06 17.78 28.14
CA ILE A 283 -8.31 19.00 28.40
C ILE A 283 -8.85 20.08 27.46
N ASP A 284 -9.58 21.03 28.02
CA ASP A 284 -10.14 22.16 27.27
C ASP A 284 -9.06 22.91 26.48
N GLY A 285 -9.38 23.26 25.23
CA GLY A 285 -8.47 23.94 24.30
C GLY A 285 -7.38 23.05 23.68
N LEU A 286 -7.24 21.79 24.08
CA LEU A 286 -6.21 20.90 23.53
C LEU A 286 -6.38 20.66 22.02
N SER A 287 -7.61 20.52 21.54
CA SER A 287 -7.92 20.33 20.11
C SER A 287 -7.42 21.51 19.26
N ALA A 288 -7.58 22.74 19.74
CA ALA A 288 -7.11 23.97 19.10
C ALA A 288 -5.58 24.02 19.00
N ILE A 289 -4.89 23.67 20.09
CA ILE A 289 -3.43 23.64 20.14
C ILE A 289 -2.88 22.56 19.20
N ARG A 290 -3.51 21.38 19.17
CA ARG A 290 -3.15 20.29 18.23
C ARG A 290 -3.38 20.69 16.79
N ALA A 291 -4.48 21.35 16.46
CA ALA A 291 -4.74 21.81 15.10
C ALA A 291 -3.72 22.87 14.65
N THR A 292 -3.35 23.78 15.54
CA THR A 292 -2.28 24.74 15.29
C THR A 292 -0.94 24.04 15.04
N GLY A 293 -0.59 23.06 15.86
CA GLY A 293 0.60 22.23 15.66
C GLY A 293 0.58 21.50 14.31
N SER A 294 -0.52 20.79 14.03
CA SER A 294 -0.74 20.10 12.75
C SER A 294 -0.60 21.02 11.55
N ARG A 295 -1.13 22.24 11.62
CA ARG A 295 -1.00 23.23 10.55
C ARG A 295 0.46 23.64 10.29
N LEU A 296 1.24 23.85 11.36
CA LEU A 296 2.66 24.22 11.26
C LEU A 296 3.50 23.07 10.69
N PHE A 297 3.25 21.83 11.13
CA PHE A 297 3.93 20.66 10.55
C PHE A 297 3.51 20.45 9.08
N LEU A 298 2.23 20.61 8.74
CA LEU A 298 1.76 20.54 7.35
C LEU A 298 2.43 21.59 6.46
N GLU A 299 2.65 22.80 6.96
CA GLU A 299 3.41 23.82 6.22
C GLU A 299 4.82 23.30 5.88
N MET A 300 5.53 22.69 6.83
CA MET A 300 6.84 22.09 6.58
C MET A 300 6.77 20.98 5.53
N LEU A 301 5.76 20.10 5.64
CA LEU A 301 5.54 19.00 4.69
C LEU A 301 5.25 19.53 3.29
N HIS A 302 4.41 20.56 3.16
CA HIS A 302 4.09 21.18 1.88
C HIS A 302 5.31 21.83 1.23
N ARG A 303 6.17 22.50 2.00
CA ARG A 303 7.44 23.08 1.50
C ARG A 303 8.41 22.03 1.00
N ALA A 304 8.48 20.88 1.69
CA ALA A 304 9.23 19.70 1.28
C ALA A 304 8.48 18.82 0.24
N GLY A 305 7.30 19.27 -0.18
CA GLY A 305 6.31 18.59 -1.00
C GLY A 305 6.10 17.11 -0.74
N ILE A 306 5.78 16.84 0.51
CA ILE A 306 5.27 15.59 1.02
C ILE A 306 3.74 15.67 1.00
N SER A 307 3.11 14.72 0.33
CA SER A 307 1.66 14.64 0.19
C SER A 307 0.97 14.28 1.51
N HIS A 308 -0.11 15.00 1.80
CA HIS A 308 -0.97 14.76 2.95
C HIS A 308 -2.44 14.78 2.55
N THR A 309 -3.30 14.06 3.27
CA THR A 309 -4.75 14.05 3.00
C THR A 309 -5.48 15.28 3.50
N TYR A 310 -4.98 15.89 4.58
CA TYR A 310 -5.50 17.16 5.11
C TYR A 310 -5.27 18.29 4.11
N THR A 311 -6.34 18.94 3.71
CA THR A 311 -6.29 20.09 2.80
C THR A 311 -6.41 21.40 3.57
N GLY A 312 -7.12 21.45 4.71
CA GLY A 312 -7.26 22.66 5.52
C GLY A 312 -7.63 22.35 6.97
N LEU A 313 -7.30 23.27 7.89
CA LEU A 313 -7.57 23.14 9.33
C LEU A 313 -7.93 24.51 9.93
N ASN A 314 -8.83 24.57 10.92
CA ASN A 314 -9.08 25.78 11.71
C ASN A 314 -8.60 25.66 13.18
N ALA A 315 -8.68 26.77 13.91
CA ALA A 315 -8.30 26.91 15.30
C ALA A 315 -9.23 26.16 16.27
N HIS A 316 -10.35 25.62 15.80
CA HIS A 316 -11.29 24.86 16.62
C HIS A 316 -11.04 23.34 16.58
N GLY A 317 -10.00 22.88 15.88
CA GLY A 317 -9.77 21.45 15.73
C GLY A 317 -10.54 20.80 14.59
N LEU A 318 -11.11 21.59 13.67
CA LEU A 318 -11.77 21.07 12.46
C LEU A 318 -10.79 20.99 11.31
N ILE A 319 -10.87 19.89 10.57
CA ILE A 319 -9.94 19.54 9.50
C ILE A 319 -10.75 19.09 8.30
N TRP A 320 -10.51 19.72 7.17
CA TRP A 320 -10.98 19.24 5.88
C TRP A 320 -9.93 18.27 5.31
N ALA A 321 -10.34 17.06 4.99
CA ALA A 321 -9.44 16.03 4.49
C ALA A 321 -10.07 15.27 3.33
N ARG A 322 -9.22 14.88 2.38
CA ARG A 322 -9.58 13.93 1.33
C ARG A 322 -9.60 12.51 1.92
N SER A 323 -10.63 11.74 1.58
CA SER A 323 -10.70 10.32 1.95
C SER A 323 -9.61 9.54 1.22
N THR A 324 -9.09 8.50 1.87
CA THR A 324 -8.11 7.58 1.30
C THR A 324 -8.34 6.19 1.87
N GLU A 325 -7.87 5.18 1.16
CA GLU A 325 -7.68 3.87 1.74
C GLU A 325 -6.62 3.96 2.86
N ILE A 326 -6.87 3.25 3.95
CA ILE A 326 -6.02 3.24 5.14
C ILE A 326 -5.51 1.82 5.40
N THR A 327 -4.37 1.71 6.04
CA THR A 327 -3.79 0.45 6.53
C THR A 327 -3.84 0.41 8.05
N GLN A 328 -3.73 -0.78 8.64
CA GLN A 328 -3.54 -0.94 10.09
C GLN A 328 -2.07 -0.80 10.50
N ILE A 329 -1.26 -0.11 9.68
CA ILE A 329 0.17 0.00 9.89
C ILE A 329 0.51 1.43 10.29
N GLU A 330 1.10 1.55 11.47
CA GLU A 330 1.79 2.75 11.89
C GLU A 330 3.26 2.66 11.51
N THR A 331 3.75 3.69 10.85
CA THR A 331 5.14 3.76 10.39
C THR A 331 5.92 4.69 11.30
N VAL A 332 6.90 4.16 12.01
CA VAL A 332 7.62 4.84 13.09
C VAL A 332 9.05 5.12 12.65
N TYR A 333 9.49 6.38 12.69
CA TYR A 333 10.90 6.73 12.52
C TYR A 333 11.60 6.80 13.87
N LYS A 334 12.86 6.34 13.91
CA LYS A 334 13.65 6.21 15.12
C LYS A 334 15.08 6.70 14.89
N GLU A 335 15.47 7.78 15.59
CA GLU A 335 16.86 8.21 15.66
C GLU A 335 17.54 7.72 16.96
N LEU A 336 16.80 7.73 18.08
CA LEU A 336 17.29 7.29 19.39
C LEU A 336 16.60 6.01 19.89
N CYS A 337 17.35 5.18 20.60
CA CYS A 337 16.83 4.01 21.33
C CYS A 337 16.02 4.46 22.57
N ALA A 338 14.79 4.90 22.33
CA ALA A 338 13.88 5.43 23.32
C ALA A 338 12.47 4.83 23.20
N GLY A 339 11.67 5.02 24.25
CA GLY A 339 10.30 4.52 24.30
C GLY A 339 10.23 3.00 24.16
N THR A 340 9.36 2.53 23.26
CA THR A 340 9.11 1.11 23.03
C THR A 340 10.40 0.31 22.80
N ASP A 341 11.35 0.80 22.00
CA ASP A 341 12.57 0.03 21.71
C ASP A 341 13.41 -0.21 22.98
N LYS A 342 13.56 0.81 23.82
CA LYS A 342 14.26 0.70 25.11
C LYS A 342 13.60 -0.32 26.05
N HIS A 343 12.27 -0.43 26.01
CA HIS A 343 11.50 -1.32 26.88
C HIS A 343 11.36 -2.73 26.32
N SER A 344 11.30 -2.89 25.00
CA SER A 344 11.14 -4.17 24.32
C SER A 344 12.45 -4.92 24.14
N PHE A 345 13.59 -4.22 24.05
CA PHE A 345 14.90 -4.83 23.81
C PHE A 345 15.84 -4.62 25.00
N PHE A 346 15.89 -5.60 25.89
CA PHE A 346 16.72 -5.55 27.10
C PHE A 346 18.20 -5.33 26.78
N GLY A 347 18.81 -4.32 27.42
CA GLY A 347 20.23 -4.00 27.28
C GLY A 347 20.62 -3.25 25.99
N MET A 348 19.72 -3.15 25.00
CA MET A 348 20.05 -2.60 23.66
C MET A 348 20.56 -1.16 23.71
N VAL A 349 19.99 -0.32 24.58
CA VAL A 349 20.41 1.08 24.71
C VAL A 349 21.87 1.24 25.14
N ASN A 350 22.43 0.25 25.83
CA ASN A 350 23.80 0.24 26.34
C ASN A 350 24.75 -0.60 25.48
N ASP A 351 24.28 -1.18 24.38
CA ASP A 351 25.11 -2.03 23.51
C ASP A 351 25.87 -1.15 22.49
N PRO A 352 27.20 -1.00 22.61
CA PRO A 352 27.99 -0.12 21.73
C PRO A 352 28.09 -0.61 20.28
N SER A 353 27.61 -1.83 20.00
CA SER A 353 27.45 -2.34 18.63
C SER A 353 26.16 -1.86 17.96
N VAL A 354 25.16 -1.47 18.75
CA VAL A 354 23.83 -1.04 18.28
C VAL A 354 23.62 0.46 18.43
N THR A 355 24.01 1.03 19.57
CA THR A 355 23.82 2.44 19.90
C THR A 355 25.15 3.17 20.12
N LEU A 356 25.14 4.48 19.89
CA LEU A 356 26.17 5.41 20.33
C LEU A 356 25.98 5.74 21.82
N PRO A 357 26.99 6.31 22.52
CA PRO A 357 26.84 6.76 23.91
C PRO A 357 25.71 7.79 24.11
N THR A 358 25.32 8.51 23.06
CA THR A 358 24.18 9.44 23.03
C THR A 358 22.83 8.73 23.04
N GLY A 359 22.79 7.41 22.85
CA GLY A 359 21.58 6.62 22.65
C GLY A 359 21.08 6.59 21.20
N GLN A 360 21.71 7.32 20.28
CA GLN A 360 21.42 7.26 18.85
C GLN A 360 21.76 5.88 18.27
N TYR A 361 21.00 5.42 17.28
CA TYR A 361 21.30 4.18 16.59
C TYR A 361 22.56 4.32 15.73
N LYS A 362 23.53 3.42 15.93
CA LYS A 362 24.80 3.40 15.20
C LYS A 362 24.60 3.19 13.70
N ARG A 363 23.51 2.53 13.29
CA ARG A 363 23.16 2.33 11.87
C ARG A 363 22.44 3.53 11.25
N GLY A 364 22.39 4.66 11.94
CA GLY A 364 21.62 5.84 11.58
C GLY A 364 20.14 5.68 11.92
N PRO A 365 19.33 6.70 11.63
CA PRO A 365 17.88 6.62 11.78
C PRO A 365 17.30 5.46 10.98
N TYR A 366 16.23 4.85 11.47
CA TYR A 366 15.54 3.78 10.75
C TYR A 366 14.03 3.89 10.88
N VAL A 367 13.33 3.12 10.04
CA VAL A 367 11.88 2.99 10.05
C VAL A 367 11.48 1.62 10.59
N ARG A 368 10.54 1.62 11.53
CA ARG A 368 9.87 0.47 12.12
C ARG A 368 8.40 0.49 11.73
N PHE A 369 7.79 -0.67 11.61
CA PHE A 369 6.35 -0.79 11.39
C PHE A 369 5.69 -1.39 12.61
N ASP A 370 4.59 -0.79 13.04
CA ASP A 370 3.77 -1.25 14.15
C ASP A 370 2.36 -1.58 13.64
N TRP A 371 1.85 -2.76 14.00
CA TRP A 371 0.47 -3.14 13.77
C TRP A 371 -0.43 -2.44 14.80
N ARG A 372 -1.40 -1.69 14.30
CA ARG A 372 -2.39 -0.97 15.10
C ARG A 372 -3.39 -1.93 15.70
N ASN A 373 -3.25 -2.16 17.00
CA ASN A 373 -4.19 -2.98 17.74
C ASN A 373 -5.25 -2.10 18.41
N PRO A 374 -6.38 -2.70 18.81
CA PRO A 374 -7.24 -2.09 19.80
C PRO A 374 -6.46 -1.65 21.05
N ASN A 375 -6.81 -0.51 21.63
CA ASN A 375 -6.26 -0.09 22.92
C ASN A 375 -6.56 -1.12 24.01
N HIS A 376 -7.77 -1.68 23.98
CA HIS A 376 -8.26 -2.70 24.90
C HIS A 376 -8.99 -3.80 24.13
N THR A 377 -9.09 -4.96 24.76
CA THR A 377 -9.90 -6.08 24.30
C THR A 377 -10.81 -6.57 25.42
N TYR A 378 -12.06 -6.89 25.10
CA TYR A 378 -12.99 -7.55 26.00
C TYR A 378 -13.40 -8.87 25.37
N LYS A 379 -13.04 -10.00 26.00
CA LYS A 379 -13.29 -11.35 25.47
C LYS A 379 -12.85 -11.52 24.00
N GLY A 380 -11.71 -10.92 23.62
CA GLY A 380 -11.15 -10.98 22.26
C GLY A 380 -11.74 -9.99 21.25
N VAL A 381 -12.72 -9.17 21.65
CA VAL A 381 -13.35 -8.15 20.78
C VAL A 381 -12.81 -6.75 21.13
N ASN A 382 -12.74 -5.86 20.15
CA ASN A 382 -12.41 -4.44 20.35
C ASN A 382 -13.64 -3.70 20.95
N PRO A 383 -13.59 -3.21 22.20
CA PRO A 383 -14.73 -2.48 22.77
C PRO A 383 -15.09 -1.22 22.01
N ALA A 384 -14.12 -0.55 21.37
CA ALA A 384 -14.34 0.70 20.66
C ALA A 384 -15.17 0.54 19.37
N THR A 385 -15.34 -0.70 18.86
CA THR A 385 -16.23 -0.96 17.72
C THR A 385 -17.68 -1.22 18.14
N HIS A 386 -17.96 -1.28 19.45
CA HIS A 386 -19.33 -1.46 19.95
C HIS A 386 -20.15 -0.18 19.70
N PRO A 387 -21.39 -0.25 19.19
CA PRO A 387 -22.19 0.94 18.83
C PRO A 387 -22.47 1.87 20.01
N PHE A 388 -22.42 1.34 21.24
CA PHE A 388 -22.64 2.12 22.46
C PHE A 388 -21.38 2.82 22.98
N TYR A 389 -20.17 2.41 22.57
CA TYR A 389 -18.93 2.78 23.28
C TYR A 389 -18.76 4.30 23.44
N HIS A 390 -18.71 5.03 22.33
CA HIS A 390 -18.47 6.47 22.38
C HIS A 390 -19.68 7.29 22.83
N LEU A 391 -20.89 6.77 22.65
CA LEU A 391 -22.11 7.43 23.13
C LEU A 391 -22.25 7.31 24.64
N MET A 392 -21.92 6.15 25.20
CA MET A 392 -21.80 5.92 26.64
C MET A 392 -20.66 6.74 27.22
N GLU A 393 -19.49 6.78 26.57
CA GLU A 393 -18.36 7.64 26.97
C GLU A 393 -18.79 9.11 27.09
N ALA A 394 -19.44 9.65 26.06
CA ALA A 394 -19.88 11.04 26.03
C ALA A 394 -20.99 11.35 27.07
N SER A 395 -21.82 10.37 27.41
CA SER A 395 -22.92 10.53 28.38
C SER A 395 -22.44 10.42 29.83
N VAL A 396 -21.54 9.48 30.11
CA VAL A 396 -21.00 9.20 31.45
C VAL A 396 -19.88 10.19 31.82
N GLY A 397 -19.15 10.69 30.83
CA GLY A 397 -17.91 11.44 31.00
C GLY A 397 -16.68 10.53 30.93
N LYS A 398 -15.61 11.03 30.30
CA LYS A 398 -14.46 10.21 29.87
C LYS A 398 -13.76 9.48 31.01
N ASP A 399 -13.47 10.15 32.12
CA ASP A 399 -12.72 9.56 33.23
C ASP A 399 -13.53 8.44 33.91
N VAL A 400 -14.81 8.72 34.21
CA VAL A 400 -15.72 7.74 34.82
C VAL A 400 -15.96 6.55 33.88
N PHE A 401 -16.10 6.81 32.58
CA PHE A 401 -16.24 5.77 31.58
C PHE A 401 -15.01 4.84 31.57
N TYR A 402 -13.82 5.46 31.53
CA TYR A 402 -12.55 4.76 31.46
C TYR A 402 -12.30 3.87 32.68
N ASP A 403 -12.60 4.37 33.88
CA ASP A 403 -12.43 3.61 35.13
C ASP A 403 -13.47 2.49 35.27
N ARG A 404 -14.76 2.82 35.13
CA ARG A 404 -15.86 1.89 35.45
C ARG A 404 -16.12 0.84 34.38
N PHE A 405 -15.97 1.21 33.11
CA PHE A 405 -16.37 0.36 31.99
C PHE A 405 -15.16 -0.23 31.28
N LEU A 406 -14.12 0.57 31.01
CA LEU A 406 -13.01 0.10 30.20
C LEU A 406 -11.98 -0.67 31.02
N THR A 407 -11.27 -0.02 31.95
CA THR A 407 -10.17 -0.67 32.68
C THR A 407 -10.64 -1.70 33.70
N ALA A 408 -11.83 -1.53 34.29
CA ALA A 408 -12.40 -2.52 35.20
C ALA A 408 -12.85 -3.81 34.50
N ARG A 409 -13.08 -3.81 33.17
CA ARG A 409 -13.70 -4.93 32.46
C ARG A 409 -12.85 -5.48 31.32
N ALA A 410 -12.09 -4.64 30.63
CA ALA A 410 -11.31 -4.99 29.45
C ALA A 410 -9.80 -5.04 29.73
N THR A 411 -9.07 -5.78 28.90
CA THR A 411 -7.62 -5.96 29.02
C THR A 411 -6.90 -5.07 28.01
N PRO A 412 -5.88 -4.28 28.42
CA PRO A 412 -5.09 -3.49 27.48
C PRO A 412 -4.30 -4.42 26.52
N LEU A 413 -4.19 -4.03 25.25
CA LEU A 413 -3.45 -4.79 24.24
C LEU A 413 -2.29 -3.99 23.63
N GLY A 414 -2.60 -2.83 23.03
CA GLY A 414 -1.60 -1.90 22.49
C GLY A 414 -0.92 -2.36 21.20
N ASP A 415 -0.33 -1.39 20.51
CA ASP A 415 0.33 -1.61 19.21
C ASP A 415 1.57 -2.52 19.36
N LYS A 416 1.86 -3.29 18.31
CA LYS A 416 2.99 -4.25 18.31
C LYS A 416 3.85 -4.08 17.07
N CYS A 417 5.17 -4.10 17.24
CA CYS A 417 6.10 -4.14 16.12
C CYS A 417 5.78 -5.34 15.22
N VAL A 418 5.73 -5.11 13.91
CA VAL A 418 5.48 -6.11 12.88
C VAL A 418 6.65 -6.16 11.90
N PRO A 419 7.14 -7.34 11.51
CA PRO A 419 8.23 -7.45 10.54
C PRO A 419 7.79 -6.99 9.15
N GLU A 420 8.72 -6.43 8.37
CA GLU A 420 8.46 -5.88 7.03
C GLU A 420 7.80 -6.90 6.09
N GLU A 421 8.16 -8.18 6.21
CA GLU A 421 7.64 -9.31 5.43
C GLU A 421 6.12 -9.43 5.52
N LEU A 422 5.53 -9.11 6.67
CA LEU A 422 4.07 -9.13 6.86
C LEU A 422 3.41 -7.82 6.41
N VAL A 423 4.17 -6.73 6.33
CA VAL A 423 3.67 -5.42 5.89
C VAL A 423 3.52 -5.34 4.38
N HIS A 424 4.37 -6.03 3.62
CA HIS A 424 4.32 -6.04 2.14
C HIS A 424 2.95 -6.42 1.54
N GLY A 425 2.14 -7.20 2.27
CA GLY A 425 0.79 -7.57 1.84
C GLY A 425 -0.25 -6.46 1.95
N VAL A 426 0.02 -5.38 2.70
CA VAL A 426 -0.96 -4.32 2.99
C VAL A 426 -0.44 -2.90 2.72
N GLN A 427 0.88 -2.70 2.68
CA GLN A 427 1.49 -1.40 2.43
C GLN A 427 2.82 -1.54 1.68
N ALA A 428 3.11 -0.62 0.76
CA ALA A 428 4.37 -0.59 0.03
C ALA A 428 5.54 -0.18 0.96
N VAL A 429 6.21 -1.17 1.56
CA VAL A 429 7.27 -1.00 2.57
C VAL A 429 8.35 -0.02 2.13
N GLU A 430 8.92 -0.16 0.94
CA GLU A 430 10.05 0.64 0.48
C GLU A 430 9.66 2.10 0.24
N ALA A 431 8.47 2.32 -0.32
CA ALA A 431 7.92 3.66 -0.47
C ALA A 431 7.68 4.28 0.90
N SER A 432 7.14 3.48 1.84
CA SER A 432 6.87 3.91 3.21
C SER A 432 8.15 4.30 3.95
N VAL A 433 9.22 3.51 3.83
CA VAL A 433 10.52 3.86 4.42
C VAL A 433 11.06 5.16 3.81
N ASP A 434 11.03 5.32 2.49
CA ASP A 434 11.48 6.54 1.81
C ASP A 434 10.69 7.77 2.29
N TRP A 435 9.35 7.68 2.30
CA TRP A 435 8.49 8.79 2.69
C TRP A 435 8.57 9.13 4.16
N THR A 436 8.63 8.14 5.05
CA THR A 436 8.77 8.37 6.48
C THR A 436 10.11 9.04 6.81
N ILE A 437 11.21 8.65 6.15
CA ILE A 437 12.49 9.35 6.32
C ILE A 437 12.42 10.79 5.78
N ARG A 438 11.74 11.04 4.65
CA ARG A 438 11.53 12.42 4.17
C ARG A 438 10.76 13.26 5.18
N ILE A 439 9.70 12.71 5.77
CA ILE A 439 8.92 13.38 6.82
C ILE A 439 9.82 13.70 8.02
N PHE A 440 10.50 12.69 8.55
CA PHE A 440 11.40 12.85 9.70
C PHE A 440 12.48 13.91 9.43
N PHE A 441 13.24 13.78 8.35
CA PHE A 441 14.34 14.70 8.04
C PHE A 441 13.85 16.11 7.73
N THR A 442 12.65 16.27 7.17
CA THR A 442 12.02 17.59 7.00
C THR A 442 11.72 18.22 8.34
N ILE A 443 11.07 17.49 9.25
CA ILE A 443 10.74 17.99 10.59
C ILE A 443 12.02 18.32 11.37
N GLN A 444 13.01 17.42 11.33
CA GLN A 444 14.30 17.60 11.98
C GLN A 444 15.01 18.87 11.48
N HIS A 445 14.98 19.13 10.16
CA HIS A 445 15.56 20.33 9.57
C HIS A 445 14.99 21.61 10.18
N TYR A 446 13.67 21.74 10.27
CA TYR A 446 13.05 22.93 10.84
C TYR A 446 13.22 23.03 12.36
N LEU A 447 13.12 21.91 13.08
CA LEU A 447 13.36 21.90 14.54
C LEU A 447 14.80 22.29 14.88
N HIS A 448 15.79 21.83 14.09
CA HIS A 448 17.19 22.20 14.27
C HIS A 448 17.43 23.71 14.18
N GLN A 449 16.68 24.43 13.33
CA GLN A 449 16.81 25.88 13.18
C GLN A 449 16.40 26.66 14.44
N ILE A 450 15.57 26.06 15.31
CA ILE A 450 15.13 26.64 16.58
C ILE A 450 15.76 25.96 17.80
N GLY A 451 16.82 25.16 17.60
CA GLY A 451 17.53 24.48 18.69
C GLY A 451 16.79 23.27 19.28
N LEU A 452 15.75 22.77 18.61
CA LEU A 452 15.03 21.56 18.99
C LEU A 452 15.44 20.37 18.12
N GLU A 453 15.10 19.17 18.55
CA GLU A 453 15.25 17.91 17.81
C GLU A 453 14.00 17.05 18.00
N VAL A 454 13.68 16.21 17.01
CA VAL A 454 12.73 15.10 17.17
C VAL A 454 13.49 13.79 17.26
N GLN A 455 13.28 13.04 18.34
CA GLN A 455 14.03 11.82 18.64
C GLN A 455 13.43 10.59 17.95
N ASP A 456 12.11 10.59 17.87
CA ASP A 456 11.29 9.61 17.17
C ASP A 456 9.86 10.13 16.98
N GLY A 457 9.11 9.45 16.12
CA GLY A 457 7.69 9.71 15.93
C GLY A 457 7.02 8.70 15.02
N CYS A 458 5.70 8.75 14.97
CA CYS A 458 4.87 7.88 14.15
C CYS A 458 4.07 8.68 13.13
N VAL A 459 3.86 8.05 11.97
CA VAL A 459 3.02 8.55 10.88
C VAL A 459 2.19 7.42 10.32
N MET A 460 1.05 7.76 9.70
CA MET A 460 0.23 6.80 8.98
C MET A 460 0.33 7.10 7.48
N LEU A 461 0.57 6.07 6.67
CA LEU A 461 0.67 6.19 5.22
C LEU A 461 -0.42 5.34 4.56
N ASP A 462 -0.86 5.78 3.39
CA ASP A 462 -1.78 5.00 2.54
C ASP A 462 -1.12 3.68 2.07
N PRO A 463 -1.87 2.74 1.47
CA PRO A 463 -1.29 1.50 0.96
C PRO A 463 -0.12 1.70 -0.02
N THR A 464 -0.07 2.84 -0.71
CA THR A 464 1.03 3.18 -1.63
C THR A 464 2.31 3.63 -0.92
N GLY A 465 2.23 3.94 0.38
CA GLY A 465 3.35 4.43 1.18
C GLY A 465 3.77 5.86 0.81
N ARG A 466 2.93 6.64 0.12
CA ARG A 466 3.30 7.96 -0.45
C ARG A 466 2.39 9.11 -0.04
N THR A 467 1.25 8.81 0.57
CA THR A 467 0.35 9.85 1.08
C THR A 467 0.21 9.68 2.56
N MET A 468 0.63 10.69 3.32
CA MET A 468 0.40 10.71 4.75
C MET A 468 -1.07 11.01 5.04
N TRP A 469 -1.64 10.27 5.99
CA TRP A 469 -2.97 10.52 6.54
C TRP A 469 -2.89 10.53 8.07
N SER A 470 -3.99 10.89 8.73
CA SER A 470 -4.05 11.19 10.16
C SER A 470 -3.34 12.50 10.52
N GLU A 471 -3.30 12.81 11.81
CA GLU A 471 -2.68 14.03 12.32
C GLU A 471 -1.15 13.92 12.41
N ILE A 472 -0.49 15.07 12.42
CA ILE A 472 0.93 15.19 12.74
C ILE A 472 1.15 16.35 13.70
N ASN A 473 1.38 16.05 14.98
CA ASN A 473 1.56 17.07 16.02
C ASN A 473 2.37 16.50 17.20
N GLN A 474 2.39 17.23 18.31
CA GLN A 474 3.12 16.91 19.54
C GLN A 474 2.73 15.55 20.17
N ASP A 475 1.58 14.99 19.83
CA ASP A 475 1.13 13.67 20.28
C ASP A 475 1.91 12.53 19.58
N CYS A 476 2.35 12.79 18.34
CA CYS A 476 2.87 11.77 17.42
C CYS A 476 4.40 11.61 17.49
N MET A 477 5.11 12.39 18.31
CA MET A 477 6.58 12.45 18.27
C MET A 477 7.18 12.83 19.63
N ARG A 478 8.50 12.65 19.80
CA ARG A 478 9.26 13.09 20.97
C ARG A 478 10.16 14.27 20.63
N ILE A 479 9.90 15.44 21.22
CA ILE A 479 10.57 16.71 20.88
C ILE A 479 11.27 17.27 22.11
N LYS A 480 12.56 17.57 21.97
CA LYS A 480 13.41 18.10 23.05
C LYS A 480 14.35 19.19 22.55
N TRP A 481 14.96 19.90 23.49
CA TRP A 481 16.12 20.74 23.20
C TRP A 481 17.32 19.89 22.79
N ARG A 482 18.05 20.35 21.77
CA ARG A 482 19.31 19.71 21.34
C ARG A 482 20.35 19.77 22.46
N GLU A 483 21.12 18.70 22.64
CA GLU A 483 22.07 18.59 23.76
C GLU A 483 23.10 19.72 23.84
N VAL A 484 23.49 20.30 22.70
CA VAL A 484 24.44 21.42 22.61
C VAL A 484 23.93 22.69 23.31
N THR A 485 22.63 22.78 23.58
CA THR A 485 21.95 23.95 24.17
C THR A 485 21.56 23.78 25.65
N LYS A 486 22.07 22.76 26.35
CA LYS A 486 21.71 22.30 27.71
C LYS A 486 21.92 23.28 28.90
N ALA A 487 21.80 24.59 28.70
CA ALA A 487 21.72 25.55 29.81
C ALA A 487 20.41 25.41 30.62
N ASN A 488 19.34 24.83 30.06
CA ASN A 488 17.99 24.84 30.62
C ASN A 488 17.31 23.45 30.67
N GLY A 489 17.82 22.50 31.46
CA GLY A 489 17.10 21.26 31.82
C GLY A 489 16.66 20.33 30.64
N GLN A 490 16.02 19.21 30.98
CA GLN A 490 15.44 18.25 30.01
C GLN A 490 14.00 18.63 29.66
N ASP A 491 13.77 19.83 29.12
CA ASP A 491 12.42 20.24 28.74
C ASP A 491 11.92 19.41 27.54
N THR A 492 10.84 18.64 27.74
CA THR A 492 10.07 17.96 26.71
C THR A 492 8.93 18.84 26.21
N PHE A 493 8.64 18.78 24.90
CA PHE A 493 7.56 19.53 24.23
C PHE A 493 6.47 18.61 23.67
N ASP A 494 6.51 17.34 24.03
CA ASP A 494 5.64 16.30 23.52
C ASP A 494 4.78 15.66 24.61
N LYS A 495 4.08 14.59 24.25
CA LYS A 495 3.21 13.82 25.14
C LYS A 495 3.92 13.14 26.31
N ASP A 496 5.24 13.02 26.31
CA ASP A 496 5.98 12.48 27.47
C ASP A 496 5.73 13.32 28.73
N VAL A 497 5.34 14.60 28.61
CA VAL A 497 4.83 15.41 29.74
C VAL A 497 3.62 14.70 30.39
N TRP A 498 2.61 14.35 29.58
CA TRP A 498 1.43 13.58 30.03
C TRP A 498 1.81 12.21 30.59
N ARG A 499 2.70 11.49 29.89
CA ARG A 499 3.13 10.15 30.33
C ARG A 499 3.86 10.18 31.67
N ALA A 500 4.49 11.30 32.05
CA ALA A 500 5.16 11.45 33.33
C ALA A 500 4.19 11.84 34.47
N GLY A 501 3.26 12.77 34.23
CA GLY A 501 2.43 13.37 35.30
C GLY A 501 0.93 13.02 35.31
N GLY A 502 0.38 12.43 34.25
CA GLY A 502 -1.06 12.18 34.12
C GLY A 502 -1.90 13.43 34.32
N SER A 503 -3.07 13.32 34.95
CA SER A 503 -4.01 14.44 35.12
C SER A 503 -3.45 15.65 35.89
N SER A 504 -2.34 15.49 36.63
CA SER A 504 -1.72 16.62 37.35
C SER A 504 -0.96 17.61 36.45
N VAL A 505 -0.77 17.30 35.16
CA VAL A 505 0.03 18.14 34.23
C VAL A 505 -0.77 18.70 33.06
N GLN A 506 -2.10 18.77 33.15
CA GLN A 506 -2.96 19.30 32.08
C GLN A 506 -2.52 20.71 31.64
N GLU A 507 -2.35 21.64 32.59
CA GLU A 507 -1.91 23.01 32.30
C GLU A 507 -0.49 23.04 31.71
N ALA A 508 0.42 22.20 32.22
CA ALA A 508 1.78 22.13 31.73
C ALA A 508 1.85 21.65 30.26
N ILE A 509 0.96 20.75 29.85
CA ILE A 509 0.83 20.32 28.45
C ILE A 509 0.38 21.48 27.57
N LEU A 510 -0.69 22.18 27.97
CA LEU A 510 -1.20 23.33 27.21
C LEU A 510 -0.12 24.39 27.04
N ASN A 511 0.59 24.73 28.12
CA ASN A 511 1.67 25.73 28.11
C ASN A 511 2.84 25.30 27.23
N LYS A 512 3.31 24.05 27.37
CA LYS A 512 4.46 23.54 26.59
C LYS A 512 4.14 23.41 25.11
N TRP A 513 2.96 22.91 24.75
CA TRP A 513 2.57 22.75 23.35
C TRP A 513 2.28 24.10 22.68
N THR A 514 1.67 25.05 23.41
CA THR A 514 1.52 26.45 22.95
C THR A 514 2.88 27.12 22.73
N ARG A 515 3.83 26.90 23.64
CA ARG A 515 5.21 27.39 23.49
C ARG A 515 5.88 26.79 22.26
N LEU A 516 5.76 25.48 22.02
CA LEU A 516 6.31 24.86 20.81
C LEU A 516 5.70 25.46 19.54
N ASN A 517 4.38 25.61 19.47
CA ASN A 517 3.70 26.23 18.33
C ASN A 517 4.23 27.64 18.07
N SER A 518 4.47 28.43 19.13
CA SER A 518 5.04 29.78 19.03
C SER A 518 6.48 29.77 18.48
N LEU A 519 7.32 28.84 18.98
CA LEU A 519 8.69 28.67 18.52
C LEU A 519 8.77 28.24 17.06
N LEU A 520 7.83 27.43 16.58
CA LEU A 520 7.74 27.00 15.19
C LEU A 520 7.18 28.08 14.26
N ARG A 521 6.18 28.83 14.72
CA ARG A 521 5.49 29.85 13.93
C ARG A 521 6.42 30.99 13.51
N ALA A 522 7.20 31.52 14.44
CA ALA A 522 8.09 32.66 14.19
C ALA A 522 9.03 32.45 12.98
N PRO A 523 9.90 31.40 12.95
CA PRO A 523 10.80 31.19 11.83
C PRO A 523 10.07 30.86 10.52
N LEU A 524 8.95 30.13 10.55
CA LEU A 524 8.17 29.82 9.35
C LEU A 524 7.53 31.06 8.71
N ALA A 525 7.08 32.00 9.54
CA ALA A 525 6.53 33.28 9.11
C ALA A 525 7.63 34.22 8.58
N ASP A 526 8.78 34.27 9.25
CA ASP A 526 9.92 35.12 8.87
C ASP A 526 10.65 34.61 7.62
N HIS A 527 10.54 33.32 7.31
CA HIS A 527 11.14 32.69 6.13
C HIS A 527 10.07 32.18 5.17
N PRO A 528 9.37 33.06 4.43
CA PRO A 528 8.32 32.63 3.51
C PRO A 528 8.90 31.82 2.35
N PHE A 529 8.21 30.71 2.01
CA PHE A 529 8.64 29.73 1.01
C PHE A 529 9.12 30.34 -0.31
N HIS A 530 8.35 31.27 -0.88
CA HIS A 530 8.63 31.89 -2.18
C HIS A 530 9.92 32.73 -2.22
N LYS A 531 10.45 33.14 -1.06
CA LYS A 531 11.70 33.92 -0.95
C LYS A 531 12.91 33.04 -0.64
N HIS A 532 12.74 32.00 0.17
CA HIS A 532 13.87 31.26 0.76
C HIS A 532 14.03 29.85 0.22
N GLU A 533 12.95 29.17 -0.16
CA GLU A 533 12.99 27.72 -0.39
C GLU A 533 12.54 27.29 -1.79
N MET A 534 11.70 28.09 -2.44
CA MET A 534 11.11 27.76 -3.75
C MET A 534 12.17 27.50 -4.83
N VAL A 535 13.27 28.25 -4.81
CA VAL A 535 14.39 28.13 -5.76
C VAL A 535 15.65 27.52 -5.14
N ALA A 536 15.55 27.03 -3.91
CA ALA A 536 16.70 26.40 -3.24
C ALA A 536 17.02 25.05 -3.91
N PRO A 537 18.29 24.79 -4.28
CA PRO A 537 18.70 23.59 -5.04
C PRO A 537 18.67 22.31 -4.20
N CYS A 538 18.20 22.38 -2.96
CA CYS A 538 18.22 21.28 -2.01
C CYS A 538 16.92 21.28 -1.23
N GLU A 539 16.38 20.09 -1.00
CA GLU A 539 15.22 19.92 -0.14
C GLU A 539 15.65 19.86 1.35
N PRO A 540 14.78 20.30 2.28
CA PRO A 540 15.05 20.20 3.72
C PRO A 540 15.53 18.81 4.14
N TYR A 541 14.85 17.76 3.66
CA TYR A 541 15.24 16.38 3.93
C TYR A 541 16.57 15.98 3.27
N GLY A 542 16.88 16.53 2.09
CA GLY A 542 18.12 16.24 1.38
C GLY A 542 19.35 16.82 2.06
N LEU A 543 19.20 18.00 2.71
CA LEU A 543 20.26 18.58 3.54
C LEU A 543 20.60 17.69 4.72
N HIS A 544 19.59 17.22 5.45
CA HIS A 544 19.83 16.35 6.61
C HIS A 544 20.32 14.95 6.22
N ALA A 545 19.89 14.41 5.07
CA ALA A 545 20.45 13.17 4.53
C ALA A 545 21.97 13.27 4.27
N ARG A 546 22.46 14.43 3.83
CA ARG A 546 23.91 14.67 3.66
C ARG A 546 24.64 14.72 5.00
N GLU A 547 24.03 15.30 6.03
CA GLU A 547 24.58 15.31 7.39
C GLU A 547 24.75 13.88 7.91
N VAL A 548 23.72 13.04 7.75
CA VAL A 548 23.76 11.61 8.15
C VAL A 548 24.82 10.82 7.36
N LEU A 549 24.94 11.05 6.05
CA LEU A 549 25.98 10.41 5.23
C LEU A 549 27.41 10.87 5.59
N ALA A 550 27.55 12.10 6.06
CA ALA A 550 28.85 12.67 6.45
C ALA A 550 29.27 12.28 7.87
N ASP A 551 28.35 11.81 8.71
CA ASP A 551 28.64 11.41 10.08
C ASP A 551 29.41 10.08 10.13
N LYS A 552 30.72 10.20 10.36
CA LYS A 552 31.65 9.06 10.46
C LYS A 552 31.45 8.21 11.71
N THR A 553 30.65 8.66 12.68
CA THR A 553 30.31 7.85 13.87
C THR A 553 29.25 6.79 13.54
N LEU A 554 28.50 6.98 12.45
CA LEU A 554 27.50 6.04 11.99
C LEU A 554 28.11 4.94 11.10
N THR A 555 27.52 3.75 11.18
CA THR A 555 27.83 2.56 10.38
C THR A 555 26.58 2.14 9.61
N LEU A 556 26.24 2.93 8.59
CA LEU A 556 25.02 2.75 7.80
C LEU A 556 25.01 1.40 7.06
N THR A 557 23.84 0.78 6.94
CA THR A 557 23.68 -0.40 6.09
C THR A 557 23.60 0.02 4.61
N PRO A 558 23.97 -0.85 3.65
CA PRO A 558 23.89 -0.53 2.22
C PRO A 558 22.51 -0.01 1.77
N ARG A 559 21.44 -0.57 2.34
CA ARG A 559 20.05 -0.13 2.08
C ARG A 559 19.82 1.33 2.47
N TYR A 560 20.24 1.73 3.66
CA TYR A 560 20.05 3.11 4.17
C TYR A 560 21.03 4.10 3.55
N THR A 561 22.27 3.69 3.26
CA THR A 561 23.20 4.51 2.46
C THR A 561 22.58 4.87 1.11
N ALA A 562 22.08 3.88 0.37
CA ALA A 562 21.44 4.12 -0.92
C ALA A 562 20.17 4.98 -0.81
N LEU A 563 19.41 4.84 0.29
CA LEU A 563 18.26 5.72 0.56
C LEU A 563 18.71 7.17 0.75
N TYR A 564 19.67 7.41 1.64
CA TYR A 564 20.13 8.76 1.95
C TYR A 564 20.83 9.43 0.77
N GLU A 565 21.58 8.68 -0.05
CA GLU A 565 22.17 9.20 -1.28
C GLU A 565 21.10 9.70 -2.26
N ARG A 566 20.01 8.92 -2.43
CA ARG A 566 18.87 9.36 -3.26
C ARG A 566 18.20 10.60 -2.71
N LEU A 567 18.00 10.69 -1.39
CA LEU A 567 17.42 11.86 -0.74
C LEU A 567 18.32 13.09 -0.86
N ALA A 568 19.63 12.91 -0.66
CA ALA A 568 20.64 13.96 -0.78
C ALA A 568 20.76 14.52 -2.20
N ALA A 569 20.52 13.68 -3.22
CA ALA A 569 20.54 14.06 -4.63
C ALA A 569 19.21 14.62 -5.14
N HIS A 570 18.13 14.53 -4.36
CA HIS A 570 16.81 14.97 -4.77
C HIS A 570 16.72 16.50 -4.82
N ASP A 571 16.35 17.05 -5.98
CA ASP A 571 16.18 18.49 -6.21
C ASP A 571 14.96 18.75 -7.11
N ARG A 572 13.86 19.25 -6.54
CA ARG A 572 12.62 19.61 -7.28
C ARG A 572 12.57 21.08 -7.71
N SER A 573 13.61 21.85 -7.41
CA SER A 573 13.71 23.24 -7.86
C SER A 573 14.11 23.33 -9.35
N ARG A 574 14.79 22.29 -9.86
CA ARG A 574 15.16 22.20 -11.27
C ARG A 574 13.92 21.96 -12.12
N VAL A 575 13.69 22.88 -13.06
CA VAL A 575 12.79 22.62 -14.19
C VAL A 575 13.38 21.43 -14.95
N ARG A 576 12.64 20.33 -15.04
CA ARG A 576 13.09 19.16 -15.80
C ARG A 576 13.27 19.58 -17.26
N SER A 577 14.50 19.77 -17.70
CA SER A 577 14.81 19.86 -19.13
C SER A 577 14.42 18.52 -19.76
N ALA A 578 13.58 18.53 -20.79
CA ALA A 578 12.99 17.35 -21.42
C ALA A 578 14.00 16.32 -21.98
N ALA A 579 15.33 16.56 -21.89
CA ALA A 579 16.34 15.88 -22.70
C ALA A 579 17.33 14.95 -21.96
N THR A 580 17.40 14.92 -20.62
CA THR A 580 18.60 14.32 -19.96
C THR A 580 18.50 12.85 -19.51
N ASN A 581 17.48 12.08 -19.92
CA ASN A 581 17.40 10.69 -19.44
C ASN A 581 17.09 9.62 -20.48
N GLU A 582 17.10 9.94 -21.77
CA GLU A 582 16.78 8.98 -22.85
C GLU A 582 17.82 7.84 -22.92
N ALA A 583 19.11 8.14 -22.78
CA ALA A 583 20.19 7.15 -22.82
C ALA A 583 20.27 6.24 -21.57
N ALA A 584 19.98 6.76 -20.38
CA ALA A 584 19.98 5.95 -19.15
C ALA A 584 18.73 5.06 -19.06
N SER A 585 17.60 5.59 -19.55
CA SER A 585 16.34 4.89 -19.75
C SER A 585 16.48 3.70 -20.71
N GLU A 586 17.15 3.89 -21.84
CA GLU A 586 17.41 2.81 -22.82
C GLU A 586 18.40 1.77 -22.31
N ARG A 587 19.46 2.17 -21.59
CA ARG A 587 20.36 1.23 -20.91
C ARG A 587 19.66 0.38 -19.86
N LEU A 588 18.78 0.99 -19.07
CA LEU A 588 18.06 0.27 -18.04
C LEU A 588 17.04 -0.70 -18.62
N LEU A 589 16.31 -0.31 -19.67
CA LEU A 589 15.41 -1.21 -20.40
C LEU A 589 16.17 -2.40 -21.02
N ALA A 590 17.36 -2.18 -21.57
CA ALA A 590 18.22 -3.25 -22.09
C ALA A 590 18.68 -4.22 -20.98
N LEU A 591 19.15 -3.70 -19.84
CA LEU A 591 19.55 -4.50 -18.68
C LEU A 591 18.37 -5.28 -18.08
N MET A 592 17.19 -4.69 -18.05
CA MET A 592 15.97 -5.34 -17.58
C MET A 592 15.52 -6.45 -18.54
N GLY A 593 15.67 -6.26 -19.85
CA GLY A 593 15.46 -7.31 -20.84
C GLY A 593 16.36 -8.53 -20.62
N GLU A 594 17.65 -8.31 -20.33
CA GLU A 594 18.58 -9.39 -19.98
C GLU A 594 18.23 -10.09 -18.65
N HIS A 595 17.78 -9.35 -17.64
CA HIS A 595 17.45 -9.92 -16.32
C HIS A 595 16.12 -10.69 -16.31
N ILE A 596 15.12 -10.22 -17.06
CA ILE A 596 13.85 -10.93 -17.26
C ILE A 596 14.13 -12.29 -17.92
N TRP A 597 15.04 -12.35 -18.91
CA TRP A 597 15.46 -13.61 -19.53
C TRP A 597 16.06 -14.61 -18.52
N GLN A 598 16.97 -14.18 -17.63
CA GLN A 598 17.58 -15.05 -16.62
C GLN A 598 16.57 -15.58 -15.60
N LEU A 599 15.59 -14.77 -15.23
CA LEU A 599 14.56 -15.13 -14.24
C LEU A 599 13.48 -16.03 -14.85
N THR A 600 13.06 -15.79 -16.10
CA THR A 600 12.06 -16.63 -16.78
C THR A 600 12.61 -18.04 -17.06
N ALA A 601 13.93 -18.18 -17.24
CA ALA A 601 14.62 -19.47 -17.36
C ALA A 601 14.65 -20.30 -16.05
N ALA A 602 14.36 -19.68 -14.90
CA ALA A 602 14.43 -20.33 -13.57
C ALA A 602 13.05 -20.74 -13.00
N VAL A 603 11.96 -20.47 -13.72
CA VAL A 603 10.58 -20.62 -13.25
C VAL A 603 9.92 -21.90 -13.75
N SER A 604 9.01 -22.46 -12.94
CA SER A 604 8.25 -23.67 -13.29
C SER A 604 7.30 -23.43 -14.47
N PRO A 605 7.24 -24.35 -15.46
CA PRO A 605 6.52 -24.18 -16.73
C PRO A 605 5.00 -23.97 -16.58
N HIS A 606 4.38 -24.38 -15.48
CA HIS A 606 2.94 -24.17 -15.25
C HIS A 606 2.57 -22.72 -14.88
N LYS A 607 3.57 -21.88 -14.57
CA LYS A 607 3.37 -20.47 -14.24
C LYS A 607 4.10 -19.52 -15.17
N ALA A 608 4.84 -20.02 -16.16
CA ALA A 608 5.74 -19.21 -17.00
C ALA A 608 5.03 -18.02 -17.66
N HIS A 609 3.79 -18.17 -18.13
CA HIS A 609 3.05 -17.07 -18.75
C HIS A 609 2.56 -16.02 -17.74
N GLU A 610 2.01 -16.46 -16.59
CA GLU A 610 1.59 -15.55 -15.51
C GLU A 610 2.77 -14.89 -14.80
N GLU A 611 3.90 -15.60 -14.65
CA GLU A 611 5.13 -15.05 -14.10
C GLU A 611 5.85 -14.16 -15.10
N ALA A 612 5.85 -14.46 -16.41
CA ALA A 612 6.32 -13.54 -17.44
C ALA A 612 5.47 -12.25 -17.46
N LYS A 613 4.14 -12.36 -17.36
CA LYS A 613 3.25 -11.19 -17.17
C LYS A 613 3.54 -10.44 -15.88
N THR A 614 3.78 -11.16 -14.79
CA THR A 614 4.15 -10.57 -13.50
C THR A 614 5.50 -9.86 -13.60
N MET A 615 6.47 -10.42 -14.33
CA MET A 615 7.79 -9.86 -14.56
C MET A 615 7.76 -8.67 -15.51
N VAL A 616 6.95 -8.70 -16.56
CA VAL A 616 6.66 -7.55 -17.44
C VAL A 616 5.98 -6.45 -16.63
N ARG A 617 5.06 -6.78 -15.72
CA ARG A 617 4.46 -5.83 -14.78
C ARG A 617 5.48 -5.30 -13.77
N LEU A 618 6.38 -6.14 -13.26
CA LEU A 618 7.44 -5.76 -12.31
C LEU A 618 8.46 -4.85 -12.98
N ALA A 619 8.85 -5.17 -14.21
CA ALA A 619 9.71 -4.39 -15.07
C ALA A 619 9.05 -3.06 -15.44
N SER A 620 7.78 -3.08 -15.83
CA SER A 620 7.00 -1.86 -16.07
C SER A 620 6.84 -1.02 -14.81
N THR A 621 6.78 -1.65 -13.64
CA THR A 621 6.73 -0.97 -12.34
C THR A 621 8.09 -0.35 -12.00
N TYR A 622 9.18 -1.08 -12.22
CA TYR A 622 10.54 -0.60 -11.99
C TYR A 622 10.94 0.51 -12.97
N ALA A 623 10.59 0.37 -14.25
CA ALA A 623 10.73 1.39 -15.27
C ALA A 623 9.99 2.68 -14.87
N ARG A 624 8.74 2.57 -14.41
CA ARG A 624 8.00 3.71 -13.84
C ARG A 624 8.68 4.29 -12.60
N ARG A 625 9.26 3.44 -11.73
CA ARG A 625 9.98 3.86 -10.52
C ARG A 625 11.27 4.63 -10.80
N VAL A 626 11.95 4.38 -11.92
CA VAL A 626 13.14 5.16 -12.33
C VAL A 626 12.83 6.38 -13.21
N GLY A 627 11.55 6.68 -13.44
CA GLY A 627 11.12 7.89 -14.15
C GLY A 627 11.01 7.76 -15.67
N LEU A 628 10.90 6.55 -16.22
CA LEU A 628 10.57 6.35 -17.64
C LEU A 628 9.14 6.84 -17.94
N ALA A 629 8.97 7.57 -19.04
CA ALA A 629 7.68 8.11 -19.46
C ALA A 629 6.66 6.99 -19.75
N PRO A 630 5.37 7.12 -19.36
CA PRO A 630 4.36 6.07 -19.53
C PRO A 630 4.22 5.54 -20.97
N ALA A 631 4.39 6.40 -21.98
CA ALA A 631 4.34 6.01 -23.40
C ALA A 631 5.48 5.08 -23.85
N ARG A 632 6.61 5.04 -23.11
CA ARG A 632 7.72 4.09 -23.33
C ARG A 632 7.62 2.85 -22.44
N VAL A 633 6.78 2.87 -21.40
CA VAL A 633 6.47 1.70 -20.57
C VAL A 633 5.33 0.90 -21.19
N SER A 634 4.44 1.54 -21.95
CA SER A 634 3.33 0.90 -22.67
C SER A 634 3.75 0.08 -23.90
N THR A 635 5.05 -0.02 -24.21
CA THR A 635 5.56 -0.82 -25.32
C THR A 635 5.96 -2.24 -24.91
N LEU A 636 5.79 -2.62 -23.64
CA LEU A 636 5.88 -4.01 -23.20
C LEU A 636 4.45 -4.52 -22.99
N THR A 637 3.91 -5.20 -24.00
CA THR A 637 2.56 -5.77 -23.98
C THR A 637 2.60 -7.24 -23.59
N ASP A 638 1.43 -7.84 -23.34
CA ASP A 638 1.31 -9.30 -23.23
C ASP A 638 1.81 -10.00 -24.52
N GLU A 639 1.80 -9.32 -25.68
CA GLU A 639 2.33 -9.85 -26.94
C GLU A 639 3.87 -9.94 -26.96
N ASP A 640 4.57 -9.10 -26.19
CA ASP A 640 6.03 -9.22 -26.02
C ASP A 640 6.38 -10.42 -25.13
N ALA A 641 5.53 -10.75 -24.15
CA ALA A 641 5.66 -12.00 -23.40
C ALA A 641 5.49 -13.22 -24.33
N ASP A 642 4.55 -13.15 -25.26
CA ASP A 642 4.35 -14.19 -26.29
C ASP A 642 5.53 -14.25 -27.29
N GLY A 643 6.09 -13.11 -27.68
CA GLY A 643 7.27 -13.02 -28.54
C GLY A 643 8.55 -13.57 -27.89
N VAL A 644 8.71 -13.40 -26.58
CA VAL A 644 9.80 -14.01 -25.80
C VAL A 644 9.61 -15.53 -25.69
N LEU A 645 8.37 -16.00 -25.54
CA LEU A 645 8.04 -17.43 -25.49
C LEU A 645 8.13 -18.13 -26.86
N ALA A 646 8.03 -17.39 -27.97
CA ALA A 646 8.08 -17.92 -29.33
C ALA A 646 9.49 -18.05 -29.93
N ARG A 647 10.53 -17.49 -29.30
CA ARG A 647 11.93 -17.63 -29.78
C ARG A 647 12.47 -19.02 -29.39
N PRO A 648 13.21 -19.71 -30.29
CA PRO A 648 13.92 -20.92 -29.91
C PRO A 648 14.83 -20.62 -28.71
N ALA A 649 14.69 -21.40 -27.63
CA ALA A 649 15.35 -21.13 -26.35
C ALA A 649 16.89 -21.22 -26.41
N THR A 650 17.43 -21.81 -27.48
CA THR A 650 18.87 -22.03 -27.65
C THR A 650 19.45 -21.17 -28.78
N PRO A 651 20.63 -20.56 -28.57
CA PRO A 651 21.38 -19.89 -29.62
C PRO A 651 21.60 -20.80 -30.85
N PRO A 652 21.61 -20.25 -32.08
CA PRO A 652 21.95 -21.02 -33.28
C PRO A 652 23.26 -21.81 -33.09
N GLY A 653 23.24 -23.11 -33.37
CA GLY A 653 24.39 -24.01 -33.17
C GLY A 653 24.50 -24.62 -31.76
N SER A 654 23.51 -24.43 -30.89
CA SER A 654 23.48 -25.06 -29.57
C SER A 654 22.17 -25.82 -29.30
N LYS A 655 22.20 -26.76 -28.34
CA LYS A 655 21.04 -27.53 -27.88
C LYS A 655 20.98 -27.60 -26.35
N ALA A 656 19.80 -27.44 -25.77
CA ALA A 656 19.54 -27.60 -24.35
C ALA A 656 18.91 -28.98 -24.11
N ILE A 657 19.60 -29.83 -23.36
CA ILE A 657 19.20 -31.22 -23.10
C ILE A 657 18.91 -31.41 -21.61
N GLY A 658 17.66 -31.68 -21.25
CA GLY A 658 17.29 -31.98 -19.87
C GLY A 658 17.86 -33.34 -19.44
N VAL A 659 18.48 -33.41 -18.26
CA VAL A 659 18.98 -34.67 -17.64
C VAL A 659 18.41 -34.82 -16.24
N THR A 660 18.15 -36.05 -15.80
CA THR A 660 17.55 -36.30 -14.49
C THR A 660 18.42 -35.74 -13.36
N ALA A 661 17.88 -34.87 -12.50
CA ALA A 661 18.67 -34.15 -11.49
C ALA A 661 19.08 -35.00 -10.27
N ASN A 662 18.17 -35.84 -9.76
CA ASN A 662 18.32 -36.51 -8.45
C ASN A 662 18.13 -38.04 -8.56
N LYS A 663 16.93 -38.55 -8.27
CA LYS A 663 16.60 -39.98 -8.26
C LYS A 663 16.86 -40.58 -9.64
N TYR A 664 17.72 -41.59 -9.68
CA TYR A 664 18.17 -42.29 -10.89
C TYR A 664 19.09 -41.49 -11.84
N ALA A 665 19.72 -40.41 -11.37
CA ALA A 665 20.71 -39.66 -12.13
C ALA A 665 21.86 -40.56 -12.65
N ASP A 666 22.30 -41.51 -11.84
CA ASP A 666 23.31 -42.52 -12.17
C ASP A 666 23.00 -43.28 -13.46
N LYS A 667 21.72 -43.64 -13.67
CA LYS A 667 21.32 -44.37 -14.87
C LYS A 667 21.31 -43.50 -16.12
N THR A 668 20.88 -42.24 -15.99
CA THR A 668 20.98 -41.28 -17.10
C THR A 668 22.44 -40.96 -17.44
N ASP A 669 23.34 -40.99 -16.46
CA ASP A 669 24.77 -40.78 -16.67
C ASP A 669 25.41 -41.99 -17.37
N VAL A 670 25.05 -43.22 -16.97
CA VAL A 670 25.48 -44.44 -17.64
C VAL A 670 25.00 -44.47 -19.10
N PHE A 671 23.73 -44.11 -19.35
CA PHE A 671 23.19 -44.01 -20.71
C PHE A 671 23.92 -42.93 -21.53
N ALA A 672 24.11 -41.73 -20.97
CA ALA A 672 24.80 -40.64 -21.67
C ALA A 672 26.23 -41.05 -22.05
N LEU A 673 26.92 -41.80 -21.19
CA LEU A 673 28.26 -42.29 -21.45
C LEU A 673 28.28 -43.35 -22.54
N ALA A 674 27.39 -44.35 -22.46
CA ALA A 674 27.41 -45.52 -23.33
C ALA A 674 26.85 -45.26 -24.74
N GLU A 675 25.79 -44.43 -24.84
CA GLU A 675 25.04 -44.25 -26.09
C GLU A 675 25.29 -42.89 -26.76
N LEU A 676 25.64 -41.86 -25.97
CA LEU A 676 25.81 -40.49 -26.46
C LEU A 676 27.28 -40.05 -26.51
N GLY A 677 28.21 -40.87 -26.00
CA GLY A 677 29.62 -40.51 -25.93
C GLY A 677 29.92 -39.36 -24.96
N VAL A 678 29.09 -39.16 -23.94
CA VAL A 678 29.18 -38.03 -23.00
C VAL A 678 29.30 -38.49 -21.55
N LYS A 679 30.38 -38.09 -20.89
CA LYS A 679 30.51 -38.22 -19.43
C LYS A 679 29.97 -36.97 -18.75
N LEU A 680 28.82 -37.08 -18.07
CA LEU A 680 28.24 -35.98 -17.29
C LEU A 680 29.04 -35.78 -15.99
N ILE A 681 29.33 -34.52 -15.67
CA ILE A 681 30.05 -34.09 -14.47
C ILE A 681 29.08 -33.24 -13.64
N ARG A 682 28.53 -33.86 -12.60
CA ARG A 682 27.54 -33.23 -11.72
C ARG A 682 28.25 -32.49 -10.58
N PRO A 683 27.91 -31.23 -10.31
CA PRO A 683 28.53 -30.45 -9.24
C PRO A 683 28.03 -30.92 -7.87
N GLU A 684 28.83 -30.72 -6.82
CA GLU A 684 28.38 -30.93 -5.45
C GLU A 684 27.37 -29.84 -5.01
N GLY A 685 26.42 -30.23 -4.15
CA GLY A 685 25.45 -29.31 -3.55
C GLY A 685 24.26 -28.93 -4.45
N ARG A 686 23.72 -27.72 -4.28
CA ARG A 686 22.53 -27.22 -5.01
C ARG A 686 22.87 -26.54 -6.35
N CYS A 687 24.08 -26.75 -6.87
CA CYS A 687 24.48 -26.15 -8.14
C CYS A 687 23.74 -26.81 -9.31
N LEU A 688 23.04 -26.01 -10.12
CA LEU A 688 22.25 -26.49 -11.25
C LEU A 688 23.05 -26.62 -12.55
N ARG A 689 24.37 -26.44 -12.52
CA ARG A 689 25.21 -26.47 -13.73
C ARG A 689 25.86 -27.83 -13.89
N VAL A 690 25.43 -28.60 -14.89
CA VAL A 690 26.07 -29.88 -15.26
C VAL A 690 27.14 -29.58 -16.32
N SER A 691 28.40 -29.87 -16.02
CA SER A 691 29.47 -29.90 -17.03
C SER A 691 29.55 -31.29 -17.65
N TYR A 692 30.27 -31.44 -18.76
CA TYR A 692 30.45 -32.74 -19.40
C TYR A 692 31.77 -32.83 -20.16
N GLU A 693 32.20 -34.05 -20.42
CA GLU A 693 33.34 -34.40 -21.27
C GLU A 693 32.85 -35.28 -22.42
N ILE A 694 33.28 -34.96 -23.65
CA ILE A 694 33.00 -35.79 -24.83
C ILE A 694 34.04 -36.90 -24.86
N VAL A 695 33.62 -38.14 -24.58
CA VAL A 695 34.49 -39.32 -24.56
C VAL A 695 34.50 -40.07 -25.90
N ASP A 696 33.42 -39.93 -26.69
CA ASP A 696 33.31 -40.50 -28.04
C ASP A 696 32.66 -39.46 -28.96
N ALA A 697 33.49 -38.78 -29.76
CA ALA A 697 33.06 -37.71 -30.65
C ALA A 697 32.12 -38.21 -31.76
N VAL A 698 32.24 -39.48 -32.18
CA VAL A 698 31.39 -40.07 -33.24
C VAL A 698 29.98 -40.30 -32.70
N GLN A 699 29.86 -40.86 -31.49
CA GLN A 699 28.56 -41.01 -30.82
C GLN A 699 27.92 -39.65 -30.52
N PHE A 700 28.71 -38.68 -30.05
CA PHE A 700 28.22 -37.33 -29.78
C PHE A 700 27.66 -36.66 -31.04
N ALA A 701 28.43 -36.68 -32.14
CA ALA A 701 28.01 -36.11 -33.42
C ALA A 701 26.76 -36.81 -33.97
N ARG A 702 26.66 -38.15 -33.82
CA ARG A 702 25.46 -38.91 -34.19
C ARG A 702 24.22 -38.51 -33.38
N ALA A 703 24.38 -38.27 -32.07
CA ALA A 703 23.27 -37.92 -31.19
C ALA A 703 22.78 -36.48 -31.35
N PHE A 704 23.70 -35.52 -31.52
CA PHE A 704 23.38 -34.09 -31.44
C PHE A 704 23.61 -33.32 -32.75
N GLY A 705 24.47 -33.81 -33.64
CA GLY A 705 24.94 -33.14 -34.86
C GLY A 705 26.40 -32.68 -34.74
N GLU A 706 27.13 -32.64 -35.87
CA GLU A 706 28.50 -32.10 -35.91
C GLU A 706 28.53 -30.61 -35.56
N GLY A 707 29.51 -30.20 -34.76
CA GLY A 707 29.72 -28.80 -34.37
C GLY A 707 28.66 -28.22 -33.42
N VAL A 708 27.75 -29.03 -32.89
CA VAL A 708 26.70 -28.57 -31.98
C VAL A 708 27.23 -28.47 -30.54
N CYS A 709 27.01 -27.32 -29.90
CA CYS A 709 27.27 -27.16 -28.47
C CYS A 709 26.06 -27.65 -27.65
N VAL A 710 26.26 -28.63 -26.77
CA VAL A 710 25.16 -29.14 -25.91
C VAL A 710 25.26 -28.54 -24.51
N HIS A 711 24.11 -28.14 -23.95
CA HIS A 711 23.96 -27.67 -22.58
C HIS A 711 23.08 -28.66 -21.82
N PHE A 712 23.63 -29.37 -20.84
CA PHE A 712 22.86 -30.28 -20.01
C PHE A 712 22.21 -29.54 -18.84
N VAL A 713 20.88 -29.61 -18.76
CA VAL A 713 20.08 -28.92 -17.74
C VAL A 713 19.55 -29.96 -16.75
N PRO A 714 19.95 -29.95 -15.48
CA PRO A 714 19.40 -30.87 -14.50
C PRO A 714 17.92 -30.52 -14.27
N THR A 715 17.04 -31.46 -14.60
CA THR A 715 15.59 -31.28 -14.57
C THR A 715 14.95 -32.45 -13.82
N ARG A 716 13.83 -32.20 -13.12
CA ARG A 716 13.03 -33.30 -12.59
C ARG A 716 12.34 -34.00 -13.76
N PRO A 717 12.35 -35.34 -13.82
CA PRO A 717 11.83 -36.06 -14.98
C PRO A 717 10.41 -35.62 -15.40
N LYS A 718 9.49 -35.46 -14.43
CA LYS A 718 8.10 -35.02 -14.67
C LYS A 718 7.94 -33.64 -15.32
N ASP A 719 8.93 -32.75 -15.19
CA ASP A 719 8.88 -31.41 -15.75
C ASP A 719 9.40 -31.36 -17.21
N MET A 720 10.16 -32.38 -17.63
CA MET A 720 10.80 -32.42 -18.95
C MET A 720 9.81 -32.39 -20.13
N PRO A 721 8.69 -33.14 -20.13
CA PRO A 721 7.71 -33.04 -21.21
C PRO A 721 7.13 -31.63 -21.36
N GLY A 722 6.87 -30.93 -20.25
CA GLY A 722 6.39 -29.55 -20.27
C GLY A 722 7.41 -28.59 -20.87
N LEU A 723 8.67 -28.70 -20.44
CA LEU A 723 9.77 -27.87 -20.95
C LEU A 723 10.08 -28.14 -22.43
N LEU A 724 9.96 -29.39 -22.89
CA LEU A 724 10.05 -29.74 -24.30
C LEU A 724 8.89 -29.12 -25.09
N ALA A 725 7.63 -29.24 -24.62
CA ALA A 725 6.49 -28.65 -25.31
C ALA A 725 6.59 -27.12 -25.45
N GLN A 726 7.22 -26.47 -24.48
CA GLN A 726 7.46 -25.02 -24.45
C GLN A 726 8.69 -24.59 -25.24
N GLY A 727 9.47 -25.52 -25.79
CA GLY A 727 10.70 -25.20 -26.51
C GLY A 727 11.85 -24.71 -25.63
N MET A 728 11.74 -24.84 -24.29
CA MET A 728 12.82 -24.52 -23.34
C MET A 728 13.93 -25.59 -23.35
N LEU A 729 13.59 -26.80 -23.77
CA LEU A 729 14.54 -27.88 -24.06
C LEU A 729 14.43 -28.31 -25.52
N ASP A 730 15.57 -28.65 -26.11
CA ASP A 730 15.66 -29.27 -27.44
C ASP A 730 15.59 -30.80 -27.36
N GLY A 731 15.92 -31.35 -26.19
CA GLY A 731 15.79 -32.77 -25.91
C GLY A 731 15.86 -33.09 -24.42
N ALA A 732 15.65 -34.35 -24.06
CA ALA A 732 15.76 -34.84 -22.70
C ALA A 732 16.34 -36.26 -22.69
N VAL A 733 17.22 -36.53 -21.73
CA VAL A 733 17.70 -37.87 -21.38
C VAL A 733 16.95 -38.31 -20.13
N THR A 734 15.98 -39.20 -20.33
CA THR A 734 15.05 -39.63 -19.27
C THR A 734 14.42 -40.98 -19.58
N TYR A 735 13.51 -41.44 -18.73
CA TYR A 735 12.83 -42.72 -18.85
C TYR A 735 11.65 -42.67 -19.81
N SER A 736 11.37 -43.79 -20.48
CA SER A 736 10.13 -43.95 -21.26
C SER A 736 8.88 -43.79 -20.43
N SER A 737 8.92 -44.15 -19.13
CA SER A 737 7.81 -43.90 -18.21
C SER A 737 7.37 -42.43 -18.17
N VAL A 738 8.31 -41.50 -18.35
CA VAL A 738 8.04 -40.06 -18.37
C VAL A 738 7.51 -39.64 -19.73
N MET A 739 8.19 -40.04 -20.81
CA MET A 739 7.94 -39.50 -22.15
C MET A 739 6.79 -40.17 -22.89
N ASP A 740 6.49 -41.45 -22.63
CA ASP A 740 5.41 -42.16 -23.31
C ASP A 740 4.01 -41.62 -22.94
N ASN A 741 3.90 -40.94 -21.79
CA ASN A 741 2.69 -40.19 -21.43
C ASN A 741 2.46 -38.97 -22.35
N PHE A 742 3.48 -38.52 -23.09
CA PHE A 742 3.49 -37.30 -23.91
C PHE A 742 4.11 -37.55 -25.30
N ALA A 743 3.67 -38.61 -25.98
CA ALA A 743 4.24 -39.05 -27.26
C ALA A 743 4.21 -38.01 -28.40
N THR A 744 3.41 -36.93 -28.27
CA THR A 744 3.31 -35.85 -29.25
C THR A 744 4.35 -34.75 -29.07
N VAL A 745 5.17 -34.80 -28.01
CA VAL A 745 6.09 -33.70 -27.66
C VAL A 745 7.53 -33.98 -28.11
N ALA A 746 7.92 -35.25 -28.21
CA ALA A 746 9.28 -35.62 -28.55
C ALA A 746 9.32 -36.97 -29.28
N ARG A 747 10.34 -37.13 -30.13
CA ARG A 747 10.71 -38.41 -30.77
C ARG A 747 11.86 -39.05 -30.02
N LEU A 748 11.81 -40.38 -29.87
CA LEU A 748 12.91 -41.16 -29.32
C LEU A 748 14.04 -41.29 -30.37
N VAL A 749 15.28 -40.99 -29.98
CA VAL A 749 16.45 -40.99 -30.86
C VAL A 749 17.38 -42.18 -30.57
N ALA A 750 17.64 -42.43 -29.30
CA ALA A 750 18.44 -43.55 -28.81
C ALA A 750 17.86 -44.03 -27.49
N SER A 751 17.93 -45.32 -27.21
CA SER A 751 17.47 -45.89 -25.94
C SER A 751 18.20 -47.17 -25.56
N THR A 752 18.34 -47.39 -24.26
CA THR A 752 18.83 -48.63 -23.67
C THR A 752 17.80 -49.18 -22.68
N PRO A 753 17.43 -50.48 -22.76
CA PRO A 753 16.62 -51.13 -21.74
C PRO A 753 17.23 -51.01 -20.34
N ASP A 754 16.41 -50.66 -19.37
CA ASP A 754 16.80 -50.62 -17.96
C ASP A 754 16.38 -51.92 -17.27
N THR A 755 17.37 -52.74 -16.92
CA THR A 755 17.15 -54.06 -16.32
C THR A 755 16.92 -54.04 -14.82
N ASP A 756 17.01 -52.87 -14.15
CA ASP A 756 16.87 -52.83 -12.70
C ASP A 756 15.55 -52.23 -12.23
N ILE A 757 14.85 -51.47 -13.08
CA ILE A 757 13.56 -50.84 -12.73
C ILE A 757 12.36 -51.47 -13.43
N SER A 758 11.23 -51.51 -12.74
CA SER A 758 9.92 -51.90 -13.27
C SER A 758 8.85 -50.90 -12.85
N LEU A 759 7.80 -50.72 -13.65
CA LEU A 759 6.60 -50.00 -13.24
C LEU A 759 5.58 -51.02 -12.72
N ALA A 760 5.01 -50.78 -11.55
CA ALA A 760 4.07 -51.71 -10.92
C ALA A 760 2.88 -50.97 -10.30
N LEU A 761 1.78 -51.71 -10.12
CA LEU A 761 0.65 -51.33 -9.29
C LEU A 761 0.84 -51.95 -7.90
N ILE A 762 0.68 -51.11 -6.89
CA ILE A 762 0.97 -51.37 -5.48
C ILE A 762 -0.35 -51.30 -4.69
N CYS A 763 -0.52 -52.22 -3.74
CA CYS A 763 -1.63 -52.20 -2.78
C CYS A 763 -1.09 -52.26 -1.34
N ARG A 764 -1.98 -52.09 -0.36
CA ARG A 764 -1.64 -52.38 1.04
C ARG A 764 -1.41 -53.88 1.20
N ARG A 765 -0.50 -54.28 2.09
CA ARG A 765 -0.17 -55.69 2.30
C ARG A 765 -1.41 -56.49 2.74
N GLY A 766 -1.67 -57.61 2.06
CA GLY A 766 -2.80 -58.49 2.35
C GLY A 766 -4.15 -57.99 1.83
N GLN A 767 -4.19 -56.84 1.15
CA GLN A 767 -5.41 -56.33 0.53
C GLN A 767 -5.77 -57.15 -0.71
N GLN A 768 -6.96 -57.74 -0.72
CA GLN A 768 -7.43 -58.49 -1.89
C GLN A 768 -7.92 -57.55 -2.99
N ILE A 769 -7.32 -57.67 -4.17
CA ILE A 769 -7.65 -56.87 -5.35
C ILE A 769 -8.24 -57.78 -6.42
N ASP A 770 -9.54 -57.63 -6.69
CA ASP A 770 -10.23 -58.33 -7.78
C ASP A 770 -10.84 -57.32 -8.77
N PRO A 771 -10.21 -57.09 -9.94
CA PRO A 771 -10.73 -56.18 -10.95
C PRO A 771 -12.09 -56.57 -11.53
N ARG A 772 -12.51 -57.84 -11.40
CA ARG A 772 -13.83 -58.30 -11.88
C ARG A 772 -14.97 -57.88 -10.96
N ALA A 773 -14.67 -57.55 -9.72
CA ALA A 773 -15.64 -57.06 -8.74
C ALA A 773 -15.90 -55.54 -8.87
N TRP A 774 -15.12 -54.84 -9.70
CA TRP A 774 -15.28 -53.39 -9.90
C TRP A 774 -16.48 -53.11 -10.81
N THR A 775 -17.29 -52.13 -10.45
CA THR A 775 -18.49 -51.74 -11.20
C THR A 775 -18.53 -50.22 -11.39
N ALA A 776 -19.34 -49.73 -12.33
CA ALA A 776 -19.51 -48.29 -12.54
C ALA A 776 -20.06 -47.57 -11.29
N ASP A 777 -20.90 -48.24 -10.49
CA ASP A 777 -21.46 -47.69 -9.24
C ASP A 777 -20.44 -47.70 -8.09
N ARG A 778 -19.41 -48.55 -8.17
CA ARG A 778 -18.35 -48.66 -7.18
C ARG A 778 -16.99 -48.82 -7.87
N PRO A 779 -16.50 -47.75 -8.51
CA PRO A 779 -15.27 -47.82 -9.29
C PRO A 779 -14.05 -47.98 -8.37
N ALA A 780 -13.05 -48.73 -8.81
CA ALA A 780 -11.76 -48.76 -8.13
C ALA A 780 -11.04 -47.43 -8.29
N ARG A 781 -10.63 -46.81 -7.19
CA ARG A 781 -9.87 -45.57 -7.22
C ARG A 781 -8.38 -45.84 -7.16
N ILE A 782 -7.67 -45.34 -8.16
CA ILE A 782 -6.24 -45.60 -8.38
C ILE A 782 -5.50 -44.26 -8.41
N VAL A 783 -4.44 -44.12 -7.65
CA VAL A 783 -3.56 -42.94 -7.72
C VAL A 783 -2.37 -43.24 -8.61
N ALA A 784 -2.17 -42.45 -9.68
CA ALA A 784 -1.06 -42.73 -10.59
C ALA A 784 -0.31 -41.48 -11.07
N GLU A 785 1.02 -41.58 -11.15
CA GLU A 785 1.87 -40.65 -11.90
C GLU A 785 1.86 -41.04 -13.40
N HIS A 786 1.80 -42.34 -13.72
CA HIS A 786 1.91 -42.93 -15.06
C HIS A 786 0.56 -43.40 -15.61
N VAL A 787 -0.43 -42.49 -15.62
CA VAL A 787 -1.85 -42.78 -15.93
C VAL A 787 -2.04 -43.56 -17.23
N ARG A 788 -1.34 -43.20 -18.32
CA ARG A 788 -1.52 -43.86 -19.62
C ARG A 788 -1.10 -45.33 -19.57
N MET A 789 0.02 -45.62 -18.90
CA MET A 789 0.54 -46.99 -18.78
C MET A 789 -0.36 -47.86 -17.91
N VAL A 790 -0.87 -47.31 -16.80
CA VAL A 790 -1.82 -48.00 -15.93
C VAL A 790 -3.12 -48.30 -16.69
N ARG A 791 -3.67 -47.31 -17.40
CA ARG A 791 -4.89 -47.48 -18.21
C ARG A 791 -4.72 -48.58 -19.26
N THR A 792 -3.66 -48.52 -20.07
CA THR A 792 -3.37 -49.54 -21.08
C THR A 792 -3.13 -50.92 -20.47
N TYR A 793 -2.60 -51.01 -19.25
CA TYR A 793 -2.47 -52.29 -18.56
C TYR A 793 -3.82 -52.86 -18.10
N LEU A 794 -4.69 -52.03 -17.51
CA LEU A 794 -6.04 -52.44 -17.10
C LEU A 794 -6.91 -52.85 -18.30
N GLU A 795 -6.80 -52.13 -19.41
CA GLU A 795 -7.44 -52.49 -20.69
C GLU A 795 -6.99 -53.88 -21.16
N ARG A 796 -5.68 -54.19 -21.08
CA ARG A 796 -5.14 -55.52 -21.42
C ARG A 796 -5.64 -56.63 -20.51
N LEU A 797 -5.98 -56.32 -19.25
CA LEU A 797 -6.62 -57.25 -18.32
C LEU A 797 -8.12 -57.43 -18.58
N GLY A 798 -8.69 -56.70 -19.55
CA GLY A 798 -10.12 -56.73 -19.85
C GLY A 798 -10.98 -55.98 -18.83
N VAL A 799 -10.39 -55.04 -18.08
CA VAL A 799 -11.12 -54.22 -17.10
C VAL A 799 -11.83 -53.07 -17.85
N PRO A 800 -13.17 -52.94 -17.76
CA PRO A 800 -13.89 -51.87 -18.45
C PRO A 800 -13.47 -50.47 -17.94
N PRO A 801 -13.31 -49.46 -18.81
CA PRO A 801 -12.84 -48.11 -18.41
C PRO A 801 -13.76 -47.37 -17.43
N ASP A 802 -15.04 -47.74 -17.36
CA ASP A 802 -16.04 -47.14 -16.46
C ASP A 802 -16.03 -47.76 -15.06
N THR A 803 -15.28 -48.83 -14.81
CA THR A 803 -15.20 -49.49 -13.50
C THR A 803 -14.00 -49.05 -12.66
N TYR A 804 -13.21 -48.08 -13.12
CA TYR A 804 -12.12 -47.51 -12.33
C TYR A 804 -11.92 -46.01 -12.61
N GLU A 805 -11.38 -45.32 -11.61
CA GLU A 805 -11.03 -43.90 -11.67
C GLU A 805 -9.53 -43.76 -11.38
N ILE A 806 -8.77 -43.18 -12.31
CA ILE A 806 -7.34 -42.89 -12.08
C ILE A 806 -7.17 -41.41 -11.75
N GLN A 807 -6.83 -41.11 -10.51
CA GLN A 807 -6.44 -39.78 -10.08
C GLN A 807 -4.96 -39.55 -10.38
N ARG A 808 -4.68 -38.58 -11.27
CA ARG A 808 -3.32 -38.16 -11.56
C ARG A 808 -2.73 -37.37 -10.38
N VAL A 809 -1.50 -37.70 -9.98
CA VAL A 809 -0.77 -36.95 -8.95
C VAL A 809 0.61 -36.50 -9.43
N LEU A 810 1.16 -35.47 -8.77
CA LEU A 810 2.48 -34.92 -9.05
C LEU A 810 3.42 -35.20 -7.86
N GLY A 811 3.89 -36.44 -7.73
CA GLY A 811 4.74 -36.87 -6.62
C GLY A 811 4.69 -38.38 -6.45
N SER A 812 5.22 -38.90 -5.33
CA SER A 812 5.12 -40.32 -4.99
C SER A 812 3.65 -40.71 -4.80
N SER A 813 3.09 -41.48 -5.74
CA SER A 813 1.74 -42.03 -5.63
C SER A 813 1.59 -42.92 -4.39
N GLU A 814 2.68 -43.56 -3.94
CA GLU A 814 2.70 -44.35 -2.71
C GLU A 814 2.34 -43.51 -1.48
N SER A 815 2.77 -42.24 -1.43
CA SER A 815 2.48 -41.35 -0.31
C SER A 815 0.98 -41.09 -0.16
N TYR A 816 0.22 -41.09 -1.26
CA TYR A 816 -1.24 -40.94 -1.20
C TYR A 816 -1.90 -42.20 -0.68
N LEU A 817 -1.42 -43.38 -1.07
CA LEU A 817 -1.96 -44.65 -0.57
C LEU A 817 -1.68 -44.83 0.93
N VAL A 818 -0.48 -44.47 1.38
CA VAL A 818 -0.06 -44.58 2.79
C VAL A 818 -0.79 -43.59 3.69
N ASN A 819 -1.00 -42.35 3.23
CA ASN A 819 -1.58 -41.27 4.04
C ASN A 819 -3.08 -41.06 3.78
N ASP A 820 -3.78 -42.05 3.24
CA ASP A 820 -5.22 -41.99 3.00
C ASP A 820 -5.99 -42.66 4.15
N PRO A 821 -6.43 -41.89 5.17
CA PRO A 821 -7.07 -42.44 6.36
C PRO A 821 -8.45 -43.03 6.10
N ARG A 822 -9.01 -42.82 4.90
CA ARG A 822 -10.32 -43.31 4.50
C ARG A 822 -10.25 -44.56 3.62
N GLU A 823 -9.05 -45.03 3.30
CA GLU A 823 -8.81 -46.13 2.35
C GLU A 823 -9.57 -45.93 1.03
N THR A 824 -9.70 -44.67 0.63
CA THR A 824 -10.31 -44.22 -0.61
C THR A 824 -9.64 -44.87 -1.82
N TYR A 825 -8.31 -44.95 -1.80
CA TYR A 825 -7.51 -45.50 -2.90
C TYR A 825 -7.21 -46.98 -2.69
N LEU A 826 -7.49 -47.74 -3.73
CA LEU A 826 -7.29 -49.18 -3.79
C LEU A 826 -5.89 -49.54 -4.26
N LEU A 827 -5.36 -48.79 -5.23
CA LEU A 827 -4.06 -49.02 -5.84
C LEU A 827 -3.31 -47.69 -6.02
N CYS A 828 -1.99 -47.76 -6.03
CA CYS A 828 -1.16 -46.71 -6.61
C CYS A 828 -0.11 -47.27 -7.57
N ASP A 829 0.46 -46.44 -8.45
CA ASP A 829 1.60 -46.85 -9.27
C ASP A 829 2.94 -46.50 -8.61
N ALA A 830 3.99 -47.25 -8.95
CA ALA A 830 5.34 -46.94 -8.48
C ALA A 830 6.41 -47.50 -9.44
N ILE A 831 7.51 -46.75 -9.59
CA ILE A 831 8.75 -47.28 -10.19
C ILE A 831 9.55 -48.00 -9.10
N ILE A 832 9.76 -49.30 -9.28
CA ILE A 832 10.44 -50.19 -8.34
C ILE A 832 11.84 -50.50 -8.86
N SER A 833 12.87 -50.18 -8.08
CA SER A 833 14.23 -50.72 -8.27
C SER A 833 14.51 -51.90 -7.32
N THR A 834 14.53 -51.61 -6.00
CA THR A 834 14.82 -52.56 -4.92
C THR A 834 13.56 -53.02 -4.17
N GLY A 835 12.50 -52.20 -4.17
CA GLY A 835 11.28 -52.43 -3.41
C GLY A 835 11.38 -52.13 -1.91
N GLU A 836 12.49 -51.54 -1.44
CA GLU A 836 12.69 -51.21 -0.02
C GLU A 836 11.63 -50.23 0.51
N THR A 837 11.31 -49.18 -0.25
CA THR A 837 10.28 -48.21 0.13
C THR A 837 8.89 -48.84 0.23
N ILE A 838 8.56 -49.79 -0.65
CA ILE A 838 7.28 -50.52 -0.61
C ILE A 838 7.20 -51.35 0.68
N LYS A 839 8.26 -52.09 1.01
CA LYS A 839 8.34 -52.89 2.23
C LYS A 839 8.28 -52.02 3.50
N ALA A 840 8.96 -50.88 3.51
CA ALA A 840 9.03 -49.98 4.67
C ALA A 840 7.68 -49.32 4.99
N ASN A 841 6.80 -49.17 4.00
CA ASN A 841 5.47 -48.57 4.15
C ASN A 841 4.34 -49.60 4.25
N ASP A 842 4.67 -50.87 4.51
CA ASP A 842 3.72 -51.99 4.58
C ASP A 842 2.83 -52.15 3.33
N LEU A 843 3.43 -51.93 2.17
CA LEU A 843 2.80 -52.11 0.86
C LEU A 843 3.32 -53.40 0.20
N GLU A 844 2.63 -53.87 -0.84
CA GLU A 844 3.08 -54.97 -1.69
C GLU A 844 2.78 -54.73 -3.17
N VAL A 845 3.56 -55.39 -4.04
CA VAL A 845 3.33 -55.34 -5.49
C VAL A 845 2.15 -56.23 -5.83
N TRP A 846 1.06 -55.63 -6.30
CA TRP A 846 -0.08 -56.39 -6.80
C TRP A 846 0.20 -56.92 -8.21
N GLN A 847 0.63 -56.05 -9.12
CA GLN A 847 0.88 -56.39 -10.52
C GLN A 847 2.01 -55.57 -11.12
N VAL A 848 2.78 -56.18 -12.03
CA VAL A 848 3.83 -55.51 -12.79
C VAL A 848 3.25 -54.99 -14.11
N VAL A 849 3.22 -53.67 -14.27
CA VAL A 849 2.69 -52.96 -15.46
C VAL A 849 3.69 -53.01 -16.61
N LYS A 850 4.97 -52.81 -16.29
CA LYS A 850 6.14 -52.92 -17.17
C LYS A 850 7.24 -53.66 -16.43
N SER A 851 7.71 -54.76 -17.01
CA SER A 851 8.75 -55.59 -16.42
C SER A 851 10.11 -54.90 -16.47
N LYS A 852 11.06 -55.42 -15.71
CA LYS A 852 12.47 -55.04 -15.85
C LYS A 852 12.92 -55.29 -17.29
N GLY A 853 13.52 -54.29 -17.92
CA GLY A 853 13.87 -54.28 -19.34
C GLY A 853 12.80 -53.68 -20.27
N ASP A 854 11.54 -53.55 -19.83
CA ASP A 854 10.49 -52.91 -20.65
C ASP A 854 10.53 -51.37 -20.57
N LEU A 855 11.12 -50.83 -19.49
CA LEU A 855 11.41 -49.41 -19.36
C LEU A 855 12.78 -49.13 -19.98
N VAL A 856 12.87 -48.06 -20.75
CA VAL A 856 14.13 -47.64 -21.36
C VAL A 856 14.57 -46.29 -20.82
N VAL A 857 15.88 -46.08 -20.70
CA VAL A 857 16.47 -44.74 -20.63
C VAL A 857 16.77 -44.32 -22.06
N GLY A 858 16.37 -43.12 -22.46
CA GLY A 858 16.54 -42.67 -23.83
C GLY A 858 16.78 -41.19 -23.99
N LEU A 859 17.35 -40.83 -25.15
CA LEU A 859 17.40 -39.46 -25.65
C LEU A 859 16.13 -39.20 -26.46
N TYR A 860 15.32 -38.26 -25.99
CA TYR A 860 14.12 -37.78 -26.63
C TYR A 860 14.38 -36.39 -27.19
N GLN A 861 14.22 -36.18 -28.49
CA GLN A 861 14.35 -34.86 -29.12
C GLN A 861 12.97 -34.26 -29.37
N ARG A 862 12.82 -32.96 -29.11
CA ARG A 862 11.58 -32.23 -29.38
C ARG A 862 11.16 -32.42 -30.85
N LEU A 863 9.86 -32.64 -31.06
CA LEU A 863 9.26 -32.77 -32.40
C LEU A 863 9.18 -31.44 -33.15
#